data_AF-A0A7C3FIB3-F1
#
_entry.id   AF-A0A7C3FIB3-F1
#
_cell.length_a   1.000
_cell.length_b   1.000
_cell.length_c   1.000
_cell.angle_alpha   90.00
_cell.angle_beta   90.00
_cell.angle_gamma   90.00
#
_symmetry.space_group_name_H-M   'P 1'
#
loop_
_entity.id
_entity.type
_entity.pdbx_description
1 polymer ?
#
loop_
_entity_poly.entity_id
_entity_poly.type
_entity_poly.pdbx_seq_one_letter_code
_entity_poly.pdbx_strand_id
1 'polypeptide(L)'
;MNRVKLLSAALLLLFGAISLSQVPGVVISQPPEPGIQVAPPLRAPDNYSFTPLDQAALPMVRSQGGGLKAVVIVGDVGSSTQTYKNDMDVAVTALQNHGVAVSKFYYGESTFSWSDIVAAATDANFLLYMGHGIWWGGPCTEPDLVGGFCLGSEFVSPDQVRSDLAGRLAEDAVIIFSHACFTAGNSGCDDTGSGWPSQAEAERRVKMYAEPFVDIGMEAYFANNYFNSAADYVNQLLAEPATRKNVGDIFKSVYPYSSGDFRDLSYPQAGYDLWLSGNAGDWSDAFVGIPDYTFAVDAQPELGDLTGTRTFTYQATDGQLTPPTYTVTPLNVGNDETLTWSLETAGEWFTVTQPSGSTPDSFSIVPVTATLATLPAGSYSGAVTVTVTAPADTVNAEQRIALALTVQRPTLAQLPSSLDFTYYLSDTVLIPTQRQITPQNSGSDDALTWAVVYTGTWFSVTPLGGTTPAAFTIEPTVFSTTEELTYTGALTVTVTAPPETDNSPQQVAVTLRVVAAEKPKVFLPLILRNYTPPILPRTPNDTYYNDQWAMDKINAPVAWGHSQGDGILIAVLDTGADFGHADLAGKLRSDIDYDYINNDTTAQDDNKHGTHVAGIAAATTDNARGVAGLGWNATVLPLKVLNAAGSGGTDDLVSAIIYAADHGAKIVSMSLSTDPDQDLDCVSDTPSLASAIEYAYTRGVLVVTAAGNAYGNADKVIPANCPHVLTIGATTSSDRRASFSNTGNVIDLAAPGSSILSTYWPGGGYDYLDGTSMATPYVSGLAALVWAAHPTYTPDQVAAALLDNAVDLGGAGWDAEFGCGRIDAAGSVITGTQGNSSTCKPNALSSVDVAHAVPATEPPAEGSYLPGRLIVKWRASPPLLAESVLTLECESTDGAWLVQVPAGREWELLQQLRDDEAVEYVQLDYLLHAQ
;
A
#
# COMPACT_ATOMS: atom_id res chain seq x y z
N MET A 1 4.50 78.99 23.05
CA MET A 1 5.28 79.76 22.05
C MET A 1 6.50 78.94 21.64
N ASN A 2 7.00 79.16 20.42
CA ASN A 2 8.34 78.84 19.85
C ASN A 2 9.43 78.20 20.75
N ARG A 3 10.32 77.31 20.25
CA ARG A 3 10.45 76.49 19.00
C ARG A 3 11.81 75.74 19.07
N VAL A 4 11.99 74.61 18.36
CA VAL A 4 13.22 74.18 17.58
C VAL A 4 14.61 74.32 18.26
N LYS A 5 15.52 73.34 18.38
CA LYS A 5 15.74 71.95 17.88
C LYS A 5 16.71 71.24 18.89
N LEU A 6 17.44 70.12 18.72
CA LEU A 6 17.83 69.22 17.60
C LEU A 6 18.04 67.77 18.13
N LEU A 7 18.78 66.92 17.40
CA LEU A 7 19.24 65.56 17.76
C LEU A 7 20.67 65.65 18.41
N SER A 8 21.31 64.65 19.06
CA SER A 8 21.26 63.17 18.91
C SER A 8 21.83 62.37 20.13
N ALA A 9 21.30 61.15 20.33
CA ALA A 9 21.97 59.87 20.72
C ALA A 9 22.64 59.59 22.11
N ALA A 10 22.61 58.29 22.48
CA ALA A 10 23.44 57.53 23.47
C ALA A 10 23.21 57.73 25.00
N LEU A 11 23.38 56.74 25.91
CA LEU A 11 23.29 55.24 25.85
C LEU A 11 23.27 54.60 27.29
N LEU A 12 22.54 53.47 27.49
CA LEU A 12 22.65 52.36 28.50
C LEU A 12 22.91 52.58 30.04
N LEU A 13 22.05 51.91 30.86
CA LEU A 13 22.31 51.09 32.09
C LEU A 13 23.00 51.72 33.36
N LEU A 14 22.89 51.21 34.59
CA LEU A 14 22.23 50.03 35.27
C LEU A 14 21.58 50.57 36.61
N PHE A 15 21.36 49.96 37.80
CA PHE A 15 21.60 48.66 38.48
C PHE A 15 20.70 48.58 39.77
N GLY A 16 20.31 47.39 40.26
CA GLY A 16 19.88 47.16 41.68
C GLY A 16 18.57 46.39 41.91
N ALA A 17 18.45 45.61 43.00
CA ALA A 17 17.30 44.74 43.32
C ALA A 17 17.13 44.45 44.83
N ILE A 18 15.95 43.96 45.26
CA ILE A 18 15.65 43.00 46.37
C ILE A 18 14.10 42.85 46.54
N SER A 19 13.62 41.74 47.13
CA SER A 19 12.20 41.32 47.20
C SER A 19 11.70 41.02 48.62
N LEU A 20 10.39 41.18 48.90
CA LEU A 20 9.56 40.45 49.89
C LEU A 20 8.05 40.84 49.77
N SER A 21 7.15 40.17 50.50
CA SER A 21 5.66 40.24 50.33
C SER A 21 4.92 40.12 51.70
N GLN A 22 3.58 40.16 51.90
CA GLN A 22 2.38 39.73 51.12
C GLN A 22 1.06 40.49 51.52
N VAL A 23 0.04 40.47 50.62
CA VAL A 23 -1.42 40.08 50.77
C VAL A 23 -2.20 40.40 52.07
N PRO A 24 -3.54 40.74 52.09
CA PRO A 24 -4.50 41.27 51.07
C PRO A 24 -5.38 42.48 51.55
N GLY A 25 -6.33 42.98 50.72
CA GLY A 25 -7.48 43.76 51.26
C GLY A 25 -8.51 44.43 50.31
N VAL A 26 -9.52 43.68 49.85
CA VAL A 26 -10.88 44.14 49.38
C VAL A 26 -11.00 44.92 48.04
N VAL A 27 -12.08 44.66 47.28
CA VAL A 27 -12.44 45.25 45.97
C VAL A 27 -13.96 45.41 45.84
N ILE A 28 -14.49 46.55 45.31
CA ILE A 28 -15.80 46.63 44.62
C ILE A 28 -15.72 47.58 43.40
N SER A 29 -16.11 47.03 42.24
CA SER A 29 -16.19 47.48 40.84
C SER A 29 -16.74 48.88 40.46
N GLN A 30 -16.26 49.37 39.29
CA GLN A 30 -17.02 50.12 38.28
C GLN A 30 -16.78 49.49 36.87
N PRO A 31 -17.59 49.77 35.83
CA PRO A 31 -17.62 48.98 34.58
C PRO A 31 -16.49 49.31 33.58
N PRO A 32 -16.12 48.37 32.68
CA PRO A 32 -15.09 48.55 31.66
C PRO A 32 -15.58 49.30 30.41
N GLU A 33 -14.62 49.76 29.60
CA GLU A 33 -14.88 50.31 28.26
C GLU A 33 -15.26 49.21 27.25
N PRO A 34 -15.92 49.54 26.11
CA PRO A 34 -16.19 48.59 25.04
C PRO A 34 -14.87 48.15 24.38
N GLY A 35 -14.48 46.90 24.59
CA GLY A 35 -13.36 46.30 23.88
C GLY A 35 -13.64 46.19 22.38
N ILE A 36 -12.58 46.14 21.57
CA ILE A 36 -12.68 45.74 20.16
C ILE A 36 -13.17 44.29 20.15
N GLN A 37 -14.38 44.05 19.66
CA GLN A 37 -14.83 42.70 19.38
C GLN A 37 -14.10 42.20 18.13
N VAL A 38 -13.18 41.27 18.35
CA VAL A 38 -12.63 40.43 17.30
C VAL A 38 -13.75 39.48 16.88
N ALA A 39 -14.07 39.46 15.57
CA ALA A 39 -14.99 38.48 15.03
C ALA A 39 -14.42 37.06 15.24
N PRO A 40 -15.22 36.05 15.62
CA PRO A 40 -14.76 34.67 15.67
C PRO A 40 -14.23 34.24 14.29
N PRO A 41 -13.18 33.40 14.22
CA PRO A 41 -12.79 32.78 12.96
C PRO A 41 -13.95 31.96 12.40
N LEU A 42 -14.09 31.95 11.08
CA LEU A 42 -15.23 31.42 10.34
C LEU A 42 -15.43 29.92 10.59
N ARG A 43 -16.26 29.59 11.58
CA ARG A 43 -16.68 28.22 11.85
C ARG A 43 -17.58 27.73 10.71
N ALA A 44 -17.27 26.54 10.17
CA ALA A 44 -18.34 25.69 9.68
C ALA A 44 -19.27 25.35 10.86
N PRO A 45 -20.58 25.12 10.64
CA PRO A 45 -21.47 24.68 11.72
C PRO A 45 -20.84 23.54 12.53
N ASP A 46 -21.00 23.54 13.86
CA ASP A 46 -20.33 22.60 14.80
C ASP A 46 -20.72 21.11 14.59
N ASN A 47 -21.49 20.83 13.53
CA ASN A 47 -22.06 19.57 13.10
C ASN A 47 -22.02 19.38 11.56
N TYR A 48 -21.17 20.12 10.83
CA TYR A 48 -20.96 19.94 9.39
C TYR A 48 -20.09 18.69 9.14
N SER A 49 -20.73 17.59 8.77
CA SER A 49 -20.08 16.33 8.41
C SER A 49 -20.48 15.91 7.00
N PHE A 50 -19.49 15.78 6.13
CA PHE A 50 -19.63 15.25 4.77
C PHE A 50 -20.50 13.99 4.78
N THR A 51 -21.65 14.06 4.12
CA THR A 51 -22.58 12.94 3.97
C THR A 51 -22.94 12.86 2.49
N PRO A 52 -22.13 12.15 1.68
CA PRO A 52 -22.39 12.00 0.25
C PRO A 52 -23.81 11.50 0.03
N LEU A 53 -24.51 12.09 -0.93
CA LEU A 53 -25.77 11.50 -1.38
C LEU A 53 -25.51 10.12 -1.99
N ASP A 54 -26.36 9.15 -1.65
CA ASP A 54 -26.34 7.85 -2.31
C ASP A 54 -26.72 8.04 -3.79
N GLN A 55 -25.72 8.01 -4.67
CA GLN A 55 -25.89 8.19 -6.11
C GLN A 55 -26.81 7.11 -6.71
N ALA A 56 -26.94 5.93 -6.09
CA ALA A 56 -27.89 4.90 -6.51
C ALA A 56 -29.34 5.17 -6.05
N ALA A 57 -29.56 6.12 -5.14
CA ALA A 57 -30.87 6.57 -4.69
C ALA A 57 -31.40 7.80 -5.45
N LEU A 58 -30.56 8.46 -6.25
CA LEU A 58 -30.98 9.56 -7.12
C LEU A 58 -31.85 9.03 -8.28
N PRO A 59 -33.02 9.63 -8.57
CA PRO A 59 -33.85 9.19 -9.68
C PRO A 59 -33.24 9.59 -11.02
N MET A 60 -32.88 8.60 -11.86
CA MET A 60 -32.51 8.83 -13.27
C MET A 60 -33.69 9.35 -14.09
N VAL A 61 -33.95 10.66 -14.01
CA VAL A 61 -34.93 11.38 -14.85
C VAL A 61 -34.31 11.68 -16.20
N ARG A 62 -34.27 10.69 -17.09
CA ARG A 62 -33.79 10.89 -18.47
C ARG A 62 -34.76 11.78 -19.24
N SER A 63 -34.32 13.01 -19.53
CA SER A 63 -35.07 14.05 -20.23
C SER A 63 -34.38 14.47 -21.55
N GLN A 64 -33.89 13.48 -22.30
CA GLN A 64 -33.33 13.68 -23.65
C GLN A 64 -34.44 14.04 -24.64
N GLY A 65 -34.15 14.97 -25.57
CA GLY A 65 -35.10 15.50 -26.56
C GLY A 65 -35.58 16.94 -26.33
N GLY A 66 -35.05 17.65 -25.32
CA GLY A 66 -35.16 19.10 -25.19
C GLY A 66 -33.84 19.79 -25.56
N GLY A 67 -33.88 20.82 -26.41
CA GLY A 67 -32.67 21.60 -26.74
C GLY A 67 -32.12 22.36 -25.52
N LEU A 68 -30.80 22.60 -25.53
CA LEU A 68 -30.01 23.20 -24.44
C LEU A 68 -30.75 24.28 -23.65
N LYS A 69 -30.73 24.19 -22.32
CA LYS A 69 -31.30 25.20 -21.40
C LYS A 69 -30.26 25.77 -20.44
N ALA A 70 -30.43 27.06 -20.11
CA ALA A 70 -29.64 27.75 -19.10
C ALA A 70 -30.51 28.55 -18.13
N VAL A 71 -30.15 28.50 -16.85
CA VAL A 71 -30.69 29.38 -15.79
C VAL A 71 -29.61 30.38 -15.41
N VAL A 72 -29.94 31.67 -15.42
CA VAL A 72 -28.95 32.74 -15.28
C VAL A 72 -29.43 33.77 -14.25
N ILE A 73 -28.73 33.81 -13.10
CA ILE A 73 -29.16 34.49 -11.88
C ILE A 73 -28.18 35.63 -11.54
N VAL A 74 -28.72 36.80 -11.19
CA VAL A 74 -27.95 37.89 -10.57
C VAL A 74 -28.63 38.34 -9.29
N GLY A 75 -27.96 38.12 -8.16
CA GLY A 75 -28.44 38.47 -6.82
C GLY A 75 -28.27 39.96 -6.49
N ASP A 76 -28.61 40.34 -5.25
CA ASP A 76 -28.28 41.70 -4.76
C ASP A 76 -26.83 41.75 -4.26
N VAL A 77 -26.07 42.73 -4.78
CA VAL A 77 -24.72 43.12 -4.33
C VAL A 77 -24.62 44.63 -4.13
N GLY A 78 -25.75 45.28 -3.86
CA GLY A 78 -25.85 46.73 -3.64
C GLY A 78 -25.46 47.55 -4.87
N SER A 79 -24.43 48.39 -4.76
CA SER A 79 -24.03 49.33 -5.82
C SER A 79 -23.49 48.65 -7.09
N SER A 80 -22.97 47.43 -6.98
CA SER A 80 -22.37 46.71 -8.11
C SER A 80 -23.41 45.97 -8.98
N THR A 81 -24.65 45.84 -8.52
CA THR A 81 -25.68 44.96 -9.11
C THR A 81 -25.92 45.28 -10.59
N GLN A 82 -25.90 46.55 -11.00
CA GLN A 82 -26.07 46.90 -12.42
C GLN A 82 -24.86 46.52 -13.28
N THR A 83 -23.63 46.62 -12.76
CA THR A 83 -22.42 46.19 -13.47
C THR A 83 -22.45 44.67 -13.70
N TYR A 84 -22.87 43.92 -12.69
CA TYR A 84 -22.97 42.47 -12.70
C TYR A 84 -24.04 41.95 -13.67
N LYS A 85 -25.21 42.61 -13.72
CA LYS A 85 -26.22 42.36 -14.77
C LYS A 85 -25.68 42.58 -16.18
N ASN A 86 -24.92 43.66 -16.40
CA ASN A 86 -24.36 43.98 -17.72
C ASN A 86 -23.32 42.93 -18.16
N ASP A 87 -22.52 42.39 -17.24
CA ASP A 87 -21.53 41.34 -17.53
C ASP A 87 -22.21 39.99 -17.81
N MET A 88 -23.17 39.62 -16.96
CA MET A 88 -23.95 38.41 -17.14
C MET A 88 -24.78 38.42 -18.44
N ASP A 89 -25.21 39.60 -18.91
CA ASP A 89 -25.84 39.75 -20.22
C ASP A 89 -24.90 39.46 -21.41
N VAL A 90 -23.58 39.53 -21.23
CA VAL A 90 -22.61 39.01 -22.23
C VAL A 90 -22.67 37.49 -22.28
N ALA A 91 -22.75 36.82 -21.13
CA ALA A 91 -22.89 35.36 -21.05
C ALA A 91 -24.25 34.88 -21.58
N VAL A 92 -25.34 35.59 -21.27
CA VAL A 92 -26.67 35.37 -21.89
C VAL A 92 -26.60 35.51 -23.41
N THR A 93 -25.87 36.49 -23.92
CA THR A 93 -25.70 36.69 -25.37
C THR A 93 -24.89 35.54 -26.00
N ALA A 94 -23.84 35.06 -25.33
CA ALA A 94 -23.07 33.89 -25.77
C ALA A 94 -23.95 32.63 -25.82
N LEU A 95 -24.69 32.34 -24.74
CA LEU A 95 -25.65 31.23 -24.66
C LEU A 95 -26.68 31.29 -25.81
N GLN A 96 -27.28 32.45 -26.04
CA GLN A 96 -28.28 32.64 -27.11
C GLN A 96 -27.71 32.53 -28.53
N ASN A 97 -26.45 32.91 -28.74
CA ASN A 97 -25.76 32.71 -30.03
C ASN A 97 -25.55 31.22 -30.34
N HIS A 98 -25.33 30.39 -29.31
CA HIS A 98 -25.26 28.93 -29.39
C HIS A 98 -26.64 28.24 -29.28
N GLY A 99 -27.74 28.99 -29.45
CA GLY A 99 -29.10 28.44 -29.48
C GLY A 99 -29.69 28.04 -28.13
N VAL A 100 -29.00 28.28 -27.01
CA VAL A 100 -29.44 27.88 -25.68
C VAL A 100 -30.67 28.69 -25.23
N ALA A 101 -31.68 28.00 -24.70
CA ALA A 101 -32.87 28.61 -24.12
C ALA A 101 -32.58 29.17 -22.70
N VAL A 102 -32.47 30.50 -22.59
CA VAL A 102 -32.07 31.17 -21.34
C VAL A 102 -33.25 31.66 -20.50
N SER A 103 -33.30 31.27 -19.22
CA SER A 103 -34.19 31.83 -18.19
C SER A 103 -33.41 32.80 -17.28
N LYS A 104 -33.79 34.09 -17.27
CA LYS A 104 -33.13 35.15 -16.49
C LYS A 104 -33.83 35.45 -15.16
N PHE A 105 -33.05 35.50 -14.08
CA PHE A 105 -33.49 35.86 -12.72
C PHE A 105 -32.63 36.98 -12.15
N TYR A 106 -32.89 38.21 -12.59
CA TYR A 106 -32.09 39.40 -12.24
C TYR A 106 -32.77 40.24 -11.17
N TYR A 107 -32.14 40.36 -10.00
CA TYR A 107 -32.67 41.09 -8.86
C TYR A 107 -33.05 42.53 -9.22
N GLY A 108 -34.28 42.92 -8.84
CA GLY A 108 -34.82 44.25 -9.11
C GLY A 108 -35.29 44.52 -10.55
N GLU A 109 -35.18 43.55 -11.48
CA GLU A 109 -35.84 43.65 -12.82
C GLU A 109 -37.18 42.93 -12.85
N SER A 110 -37.27 41.82 -12.12
CA SER A 110 -38.47 41.03 -11.93
C SER A 110 -38.56 40.56 -10.47
N THR A 111 -39.76 40.18 -10.04
CA THR A 111 -39.99 39.48 -8.78
C THR A 111 -39.99 37.98 -9.05
N PHE A 112 -39.10 37.25 -8.39
CA PHE A 112 -39.01 35.79 -8.43
C PHE A 112 -38.69 35.28 -7.03
N SER A 113 -38.92 33.99 -6.82
CA SER A 113 -38.54 33.22 -5.63
C SER A 113 -37.51 32.15 -6.00
N TRP A 114 -36.87 31.55 -4.99
CA TRP A 114 -36.12 30.32 -5.21
C TRP A 114 -36.94 29.23 -5.92
N SER A 115 -38.25 29.10 -5.64
CA SER A 115 -39.09 28.10 -6.31
C SER A 115 -39.27 28.31 -7.82
N ASP A 116 -39.21 29.56 -8.30
CA ASP A 116 -39.25 29.87 -9.74
C ASP A 116 -37.93 29.49 -10.44
N ILE A 117 -36.80 29.63 -9.74
CA ILE A 117 -35.47 29.23 -10.20
C ILE A 117 -35.40 27.70 -10.30
N VAL A 118 -35.83 26.97 -9.26
CA VAL A 118 -35.88 25.50 -9.23
C VAL A 118 -36.78 24.93 -10.34
N ALA A 119 -37.89 25.61 -10.65
CA ALA A 119 -38.75 25.22 -11.77
C ALA A 119 -38.06 25.42 -13.13
N ALA A 120 -37.34 26.53 -13.32
CA ALA A 120 -36.59 26.79 -14.56
C ALA A 120 -35.31 25.95 -14.71
N ALA A 121 -34.74 25.47 -13.60
CA ALA A 121 -33.57 24.59 -13.57
C ALA A 121 -33.88 23.14 -13.98
N THR A 122 -35.15 22.78 -14.20
CA THR A 122 -35.53 21.42 -14.58
C THR A 122 -35.10 21.13 -16.04
N ASP A 123 -34.27 20.11 -16.20
CA ASP A 123 -33.41 19.77 -17.34
C ASP A 123 -32.61 20.98 -17.87
N ALA A 124 -31.95 21.72 -16.98
CA ALA A 124 -30.95 22.74 -17.33
C ALA A 124 -29.53 22.17 -17.39
N ASN A 125 -28.82 22.45 -18.50
CA ASN A 125 -27.42 22.08 -18.71
C ASN A 125 -26.46 23.12 -18.13
N PHE A 126 -26.92 24.38 -17.98
CA PHE A 126 -26.13 25.47 -17.42
C PHE A 126 -26.86 26.17 -16.28
N LEU A 127 -26.17 26.37 -15.15
CA LEU A 127 -26.62 27.27 -14.08
C LEU A 127 -25.53 28.30 -13.79
N LEU A 128 -25.80 29.56 -14.15
CA LEU A 128 -24.93 30.71 -13.98
C LEU A 128 -25.43 31.55 -12.80
N TYR A 129 -24.55 31.89 -11.85
CA TYR A 129 -24.88 32.77 -10.72
C TYR A 129 -23.80 33.82 -10.49
N MET A 130 -24.23 35.04 -10.18
CA MET A 130 -23.38 36.17 -9.80
C MET A 130 -24.02 36.94 -8.63
N GLY A 131 -23.38 36.93 -7.47
CA GLY A 131 -23.93 37.53 -6.25
C GLY A 131 -23.22 37.15 -4.95
N HIS A 132 -23.76 37.61 -3.83
CA HIS A 132 -23.28 37.24 -2.50
C HIS A 132 -23.68 35.81 -2.13
N GLY A 133 -22.70 34.93 -1.91
CA GLY A 133 -22.94 33.57 -1.43
C GLY A 133 -22.68 33.36 0.06
N ILE A 134 -22.65 34.43 0.85
CA ILE A 134 -22.41 34.45 2.30
C ILE A 134 -23.55 35.22 2.95
N TRP A 135 -24.14 34.68 4.01
CA TRP A 135 -25.24 35.32 4.75
C TRP A 135 -24.77 35.88 6.09
N TRP A 136 -25.32 37.03 6.46
CA TRP A 136 -25.03 37.75 7.70
C TRP A 136 -26.38 38.11 8.33
N GLY A 137 -26.82 37.38 9.35
CA GLY A 137 -28.13 37.50 9.99
C GLY A 137 -28.33 38.75 10.87
N GLY A 138 -27.43 39.73 10.76
CA GLY A 138 -27.38 40.93 11.58
C GLY A 138 -26.41 41.98 11.03
N PRO A 139 -26.09 43.04 11.80
CA PRO A 139 -25.05 44.00 11.43
C PRO A 139 -23.68 43.31 11.34
N CYS A 140 -22.86 43.71 10.37
CA CYS A 140 -21.71 42.94 9.89
C CYS A 140 -20.60 42.73 10.94
N THR A 141 -20.63 41.61 11.67
CA THR A 141 -19.49 41.08 12.45
C THR A 141 -19.30 39.58 12.32
N GLU A 142 -20.34 38.79 12.03
CA GLU A 142 -20.27 37.31 11.95
C GLU A 142 -21.21 36.83 10.82
N PRO A 143 -20.77 35.92 9.91
CA PRO A 143 -21.64 35.31 8.92
C PRO A 143 -22.15 33.94 9.38
N ASP A 144 -23.46 33.73 9.31
CA ASP A 144 -24.11 32.51 9.77
C ASP A 144 -24.00 31.34 8.77
N LEU A 145 -23.86 31.63 7.46
CA LEU A 145 -23.80 30.63 6.38
C LEU A 145 -22.89 31.05 5.23
N VAL A 146 -22.21 30.07 4.62
CA VAL A 146 -21.38 30.18 3.40
C VAL A 146 -21.80 29.07 2.43
N GLY A 147 -21.71 29.29 1.12
CA GLY A 147 -22.03 28.28 0.09
C GLY A 147 -23.41 28.41 -0.56
N GLY A 148 -24.22 29.40 -0.16
CA GLY A 148 -25.60 29.57 -0.61
C GLY A 148 -25.80 30.68 -1.66
N PHE A 149 -27.06 31.01 -1.98
CA PHE A 149 -27.43 32.11 -2.90
C PHE A 149 -28.17 33.22 -2.17
N CYS A 150 -27.64 34.45 -2.18
CA CYS A 150 -28.43 35.64 -1.86
C CYS A 150 -29.27 36.06 -3.07
N LEU A 151 -30.60 36.15 -2.87
CA LEU A 151 -31.58 36.60 -3.86
C LEU A 151 -32.23 37.94 -3.45
N GLY A 152 -31.57 38.70 -2.57
CA GLY A 152 -32.06 39.97 -2.01
C GLY A 152 -32.48 39.81 -0.56
N SER A 153 -33.77 39.62 -0.30
CA SER A 153 -34.30 39.35 1.06
C SER A 153 -34.38 37.87 1.42
N GLU A 154 -34.04 36.98 0.49
CA GLU A 154 -34.00 35.52 0.64
C GLU A 154 -32.54 35.06 0.51
N PHE A 155 -32.10 34.16 1.39
CA PHE A 155 -30.84 33.44 1.27
C PHE A 155 -31.12 31.94 1.24
N VAL A 156 -30.76 31.29 0.15
CA VAL A 156 -30.91 29.84 -0.07
C VAL A 156 -29.66 29.16 0.49
N SER A 157 -29.81 28.22 1.43
CA SER A 157 -28.67 27.53 2.04
C SER A 157 -28.04 26.47 1.12
N PRO A 158 -26.78 26.04 1.36
CA PRO A 158 -26.16 24.94 0.60
C PRO A 158 -27.02 23.68 0.58
N ASP A 159 -27.56 23.29 1.74
CA ASP A 159 -28.44 22.12 1.88
C ASP A 159 -29.73 22.27 1.08
N GLN A 160 -30.28 23.48 1.00
CA GLN A 160 -31.49 23.77 0.23
C GLN A 160 -31.19 23.74 -1.29
N VAL A 161 -30.04 24.25 -1.72
CA VAL A 161 -29.58 24.13 -3.12
C VAL A 161 -29.46 22.64 -3.49
N ARG A 162 -28.75 21.85 -2.67
CA ARG A 162 -28.62 20.39 -2.83
C ARG A 162 -29.99 19.71 -2.92
N SER A 163 -30.88 19.93 -1.93
CA SER A 163 -32.15 19.21 -1.83
C SER A 163 -33.17 19.60 -2.89
N ASP A 164 -33.22 20.88 -3.29
CA ASP A 164 -34.20 21.35 -4.27
C ASP A 164 -33.75 21.11 -5.71
N LEU A 165 -32.45 21.00 -6.02
CA LEU A 165 -31.95 20.71 -7.37
C LEU A 165 -31.64 19.23 -7.66
N ALA A 166 -31.52 18.38 -6.63
CA ALA A 166 -31.26 16.94 -6.79
C ALA A 166 -32.22 16.27 -7.79
N GLY A 167 -31.67 15.62 -8.83
CA GLY A 167 -32.45 14.94 -9.87
C GLY A 167 -33.29 15.87 -10.76
N ARG A 168 -32.98 17.18 -10.82
CA ARG A 168 -33.62 18.14 -11.73
C ARG A 168 -32.74 18.67 -12.84
N LEU A 169 -31.45 18.87 -12.60
CA LEU A 169 -30.51 19.34 -13.62
C LEU A 169 -30.31 18.25 -14.68
N ALA A 170 -29.76 18.63 -15.84
CA ALA A 170 -29.39 17.65 -16.85
C ALA A 170 -28.18 16.80 -16.42
N GLU A 171 -28.03 15.61 -16.98
CA GLU A 171 -26.98 14.64 -16.65
C GLU A 171 -25.57 15.15 -17.04
N ASP A 172 -25.48 16.13 -17.93
CA ASP A 172 -24.27 16.76 -18.48
C ASP A 172 -23.91 18.11 -17.82
N ALA A 173 -24.64 18.52 -16.79
CA ALA A 173 -24.79 19.92 -16.42
C ALA A 173 -23.57 20.56 -15.72
N VAL A 174 -23.38 21.86 -15.99
CA VAL A 174 -22.21 22.66 -15.59
C VAL A 174 -22.62 23.91 -14.79
N ILE A 175 -21.89 24.19 -13.72
CA ILE A 175 -22.03 25.41 -12.91
C ILE A 175 -20.97 26.45 -13.26
N ILE A 176 -21.39 27.70 -13.41
CA ILE A 176 -20.48 28.84 -13.63
C ILE A 176 -20.81 29.97 -12.64
N PHE A 177 -19.95 30.15 -11.65
CA PHE A 177 -19.96 31.26 -10.70
C PHE A 177 -19.02 32.37 -11.16
N SER A 178 -19.58 33.49 -11.61
CA SER A 178 -18.79 34.66 -12.02
C SER A 178 -19.02 35.80 -11.02
N HIS A 179 -17.94 36.40 -10.50
CA HIS A 179 -17.95 37.41 -9.42
C HIS A 179 -18.77 36.99 -8.17
N ALA A 180 -18.94 35.69 -7.94
CA ALA A 180 -19.60 35.19 -6.74
C ALA A 180 -18.69 35.39 -5.52
N CYS A 181 -19.25 35.81 -4.39
CA CYS A 181 -18.45 36.18 -3.21
C CYS A 181 -17.85 34.99 -2.41
N PHE A 182 -17.56 33.89 -3.09
CA PHE A 182 -16.42 33.04 -2.76
C PHE A 182 -15.16 33.89 -2.55
N THR A 183 -14.91 34.84 -3.47
CA THR A 183 -13.77 35.78 -3.46
C THR A 183 -13.96 36.98 -2.53
N ALA A 184 -14.35 36.75 -1.28
CA ALA A 184 -14.36 37.77 -0.22
C ALA A 184 -12.93 38.15 0.24
N GLY A 185 -12.03 38.43 -0.70
CA GLY A 185 -10.60 38.78 -0.50
C GLY A 185 -10.34 40.19 0.04
N ASN A 186 -11.28 40.76 0.79
CA ASN A 186 -11.17 42.09 1.37
C ASN A 186 -11.23 42.00 2.90
N SER A 187 -10.26 42.62 3.59
CA SER A 187 -9.95 42.41 5.01
C SER A 187 -10.92 43.07 5.99
N GLY A 188 -12.23 42.94 5.72
CA GLY A 188 -13.32 43.28 6.65
C GLY A 188 -13.97 42.05 7.30
N CYS A 189 -13.61 40.83 6.88
CA CYS A 189 -14.21 39.57 7.33
C CYS A 189 -13.21 38.57 7.94
N ASP A 190 -11.90 38.81 7.77
CA ASP A 190 -10.81 37.97 8.27
C ASP A 190 -9.84 38.84 9.11
N ASP A 191 -9.25 38.27 10.16
CA ASP A 191 -8.68 38.97 11.34
C ASP A 191 -7.22 39.45 11.20
N THR A 192 -6.58 39.17 10.06
CA THR A 192 -5.14 39.38 9.79
C THR A 192 -4.71 40.84 9.58
N GLY A 193 -5.65 41.78 9.45
CA GLY A 193 -5.37 43.22 9.25
C GLY A 193 -4.59 43.56 7.96
N SER A 194 -4.42 42.58 7.07
CA SER A 194 -3.72 42.66 5.79
C SER A 194 -4.42 41.70 4.81
N GLY A 195 -4.48 42.07 3.53
CA GLY A 195 -5.47 41.49 2.60
C GLY A 195 -5.33 39.99 2.32
N TRP A 196 -6.48 39.41 1.92
CA TRP A 196 -6.69 38.04 1.41
C TRP A 196 -6.68 36.89 2.44
N PRO A 197 -7.52 35.85 2.26
CA PRO A 197 -7.57 34.68 3.13
C PRO A 197 -6.36 33.75 2.91
N SER A 198 -6.14 32.83 3.86
CA SER A 198 -5.14 31.76 3.71
C SER A 198 -5.55 30.74 2.64
N GLN A 199 -4.60 29.96 2.11
CA GLN A 199 -4.90 28.91 1.14
C GLN A 199 -5.93 27.91 1.69
N ALA A 200 -5.77 27.48 2.96
CA ALA A 200 -6.68 26.53 3.60
C ALA A 200 -8.10 27.11 3.77
N GLU A 201 -8.23 28.42 4.02
CA GLU A 201 -9.54 29.08 4.10
C GLU A 201 -10.18 29.26 2.73
N ALA A 202 -9.40 29.56 1.68
CA ALA A 202 -9.88 29.56 0.30
C ALA A 202 -10.35 28.16 -0.14
N GLU A 203 -9.52 27.13 0.07
CA GLU A 203 -9.85 25.72 -0.21
C GLU A 203 -11.11 25.26 0.52
N ARG A 204 -11.23 25.58 1.83
CA ARG A 204 -12.44 25.30 2.63
C ARG A 204 -13.68 25.97 2.04
N ARG A 205 -13.57 27.25 1.63
CA ARG A 205 -14.68 27.96 0.97
C ARG A 205 -15.04 27.29 -0.36
N VAL A 206 -14.09 26.93 -1.24
CA VAL A 206 -14.39 26.22 -2.51
C VAL A 206 -15.16 24.94 -2.23
N LYS A 207 -14.67 24.11 -1.30
CA LYS A 207 -15.29 22.82 -0.96
C LYS A 207 -16.75 23.02 -0.53
N MET A 208 -17.04 24.03 0.31
CA MET A 208 -18.42 24.38 0.71
C MET A 208 -19.31 24.94 -0.41
N TYR A 209 -18.75 25.62 -1.43
CA TYR A 209 -19.53 26.09 -2.58
C TYR A 209 -19.78 25.01 -3.63
N ALA A 210 -18.84 24.08 -3.82
CA ALA A 210 -18.94 23.03 -4.84
C ALA A 210 -19.72 21.80 -4.37
N GLU A 211 -19.63 21.44 -3.09
CA GLU A 211 -20.25 20.22 -2.52
C GLU A 211 -21.75 20.06 -2.89
N PRO A 212 -22.64 21.07 -2.78
CA PRO A 212 -24.06 20.93 -3.13
C PRO A 212 -24.33 20.54 -4.59
N PHE A 213 -23.36 20.76 -5.49
CA PHE A 213 -23.43 20.46 -6.92
C PHE A 213 -22.75 19.12 -7.24
N VAL A 214 -21.61 18.83 -6.63
CA VAL A 214 -20.95 17.51 -6.78
C VAL A 214 -21.82 16.38 -6.20
N ASP A 215 -22.48 16.61 -5.06
CA ASP A 215 -23.42 15.66 -4.45
C ASP A 215 -24.63 15.30 -5.35
N ILE A 216 -24.96 16.15 -6.32
CA ILE A 216 -26.05 15.90 -7.28
C ILE A 216 -25.56 15.55 -8.69
N GLY A 217 -24.25 15.25 -8.83
CA GLY A 217 -23.66 14.67 -10.04
C GLY A 217 -23.17 15.67 -11.10
N MET A 218 -22.77 16.88 -10.71
CA MET A 218 -22.38 17.92 -11.69
C MET A 218 -20.92 17.87 -12.11
N GLU A 219 -20.70 17.61 -13.40
CA GLU A 219 -19.39 17.31 -14.00
C GLU A 219 -18.34 18.43 -13.88
N ALA A 220 -18.78 19.70 -13.83
CA ALA A 220 -17.88 20.84 -13.66
C ALA A 220 -18.52 22.02 -12.92
N TYR A 221 -17.73 22.59 -12.01
CA TYR A 221 -17.92 23.83 -11.28
C TYR A 221 -16.75 24.76 -11.62
N PHE A 222 -17.07 25.95 -12.13
CA PHE A 222 -16.12 27.05 -12.35
C PHE A 222 -16.48 28.21 -11.42
N ALA A 223 -15.51 28.77 -10.69
CA ALA A 223 -15.68 30.00 -9.91
C ALA A 223 -14.58 31.01 -10.22
N ASN A 224 -14.95 32.22 -10.64
CA ASN A 224 -14.01 33.19 -11.23
C ASN A 224 -14.31 34.65 -10.89
N ASN A 225 -13.28 35.50 -10.92
CA ASN A 225 -13.34 36.87 -10.38
C ASN A 225 -12.98 37.98 -11.40
N TYR A 226 -13.15 37.71 -12.70
CA TYR A 226 -12.94 38.69 -13.78
C TYR A 226 -14.15 38.77 -14.71
N PHE A 227 -14.37 39.96 -15.27
CA PHE A 227 -15.49 40.28 -16.16
C PHE A 227 -15.40 39.50 -17.49
N ASN A 228 -16.55 39.11 -18.03
CA ASN A 228 -16.75 38.22 -19.20
C ASN A 228 -16.37 36.74 -18.98
N SER A 229 -15.83 36.35 -17.82
CA SER A 229 -15.48 34.94 -17.50
C SER A 229 -16.57 33.95 -17.92
N ALA A 230 -17.81 34.15 -17.48
CA ALA A 230 -18.92 33.26 -17.81
C ALA A 230 -19.22 33.18 -19.32
N ALA A 231 -18.99 34.26 -20.08
CA ALA A 231 -19.13 34.23 -21.53
C ALA A 231 -18.00 33.46 -22.22
N ASP A 232 -16.75 33.60 -21.73
CA ASP A 232 -15.60 32.86 -22.25
C ASP A 232 -15.71 31.35 -21.94
N TYR A 233 -16.18 30.97 -20.75
CA TYR A 233 -16.53 29.57 -20.42
C TYR A 233 -17.58 29.01 -21.36
N VAL A 234 -18.73 29.69 -21.51
CA VAL A 234 -19.80 29.28 -22.43
C VAL A 234 -19.28 29.12 -23.87
N ASN A 235 -18.47 30.05 -24.36
CA ASN A 235 -17.93 30.00 -25.73
C ASN A 235 -16.92 28.85 -25.96
N GLN A 236 -16.24 28.36 -24.92
CA GLN A 236 -15.35 27.20 -25.05
C GLN A 236 -16.06 25.86 -24.80
N LEU A 237 -17.05 25.82 -23.90
CA LEU A 237 -17.91 24.65 -23.67
C LEU A 237 -18.77 24.33 -24.90
N LEU A 238 -19.28 25.37 -25.57
CA LEU A 238 -20.07 25.29 -26.79
C LEU A 238 -19.24 25.56 -28.06
N ALA A 239 -17.93 25.33 -28.02
CA ALA A 239 -17.07 25.44 -29.20
C ALA A 239 -17.40 24.35 -30.24
N GLU A 240 -17.09 24.61 -31.52
CA GLU A 240 -17.15 23.63 -32.61
C GLU A 240 -16.42 22.33 -32.20
N PRO A 241 -17.00 21.11 -32.39
CA PRO A 241 -16.46 19.86 -31.85
C PRO A 241 -14.99 19.60 -32.15
N ALA A 242 -14.51 19.96 -33.35
CA ALA A 242 -13.11 19.82 -33.76
C ALA A 242 -12.12 20.75 -33.03
N THR A 243 -12.62 21.65 -32.16
CA THR A 243 -11.84 22.60 -31.35
C THR A 243 -12.27 22.64 -29.88
N ARG A 244 -13.24 21.81 -29.50
CA ARG A 244 -13.75 21.72 -28.13
C ARG A 244 -12.68 21.10 -27.21
N LYS A 245 -12.64 21.57 -25.97
CA LYS A 245 -11.68 21.16 -24.94
C LYS A 245 -12.42 20.42 -23.82
N ASN A 246 -11.68 19.62 -23.06
CA ASN A 246 -12.12 19.19 -21.74
C ASN A 246 -12.23 20.38 -20.78
N VAL A 247 -13.05 20.25 -19.74
CA VAL A 247 -13.35 21.33 -18.79
C VAL A 247 -12.11 21.83 -18.03
N GLY A 248 -11.14 20.96 -17.79
CA GLY A 248 -9.87 21.33 -17.17
C GLY A 248 -9.02 22.26 -18.03
N ASP A 249 -8.87 21.96 -19.31
CA ASP A 249 -8.18 22.79 -20.30
C ASP A 249 -8.97 24.06 -20.63
N ILE A 250 -10.30 24.05 -20.47
CA ILE A 250 -11.10 25.28 -20.49
C ILE A 250 -10.69 26.17 -19.32
N PHE A 251 -10.72 25.69 -18.07
CA PHE A 251 -10.29 26.47 -16.90
C PHE A 251 -8.86 27.00 -17.04
N LYS A 252 -7.91 26.15 -17.43
CA LYS A 252 -6.50 26.50 -17.64
C LYS A 252 -6.25 27.48 -18.80
N SER A 253 -7.26 27.81 -19.62
CA SER A 253 -7.10 28.66 -20.81
C SER A 253 -7.94 29.92 -20.86
N VAL A 254 -8.86 30.14 -19.91
CA VAL A 254 -9.43 31.48 -19.72
C VAL A 254 -8.45 32.35 -18.91
N TYR A 255 -8.31 33.60 -19.34
CA TYR A 255 -7.27 34.56 -18.94
C TYR A 255 -7.37 34.97 -17.45
N PRO A 256 -6.25 35.13 -16.69
CA PRO A 256 -4.88 35.39 -17.14
C PRO A 256 -3.78 34.44 -16.57
N TYR A 257 -3.99 33.13 -16.51
CA TYR A 257 -3.00 32.21 -15.91
C TYR A 257 -2.17 31.45 -16.95
N SER A 258 -0.91 31.14 -16.61
CA SER A 258 -0.15 30.09 -17.30
C SER A 258 -0.45 28.73 -16.66
N SER A 259 -0.17 27.63 -17.36
CA SER A 259 -0.43 26.27 -16.85
C SER A 259 0.38 25.86 -15.62
N GLY A 260 1.27 26.74 -15.10
CA GLY A 260 1.99 26.56 -13.83
C GLY A 260 1.51 27.46 -12.69
N ASP A 261 0.51 28.32 -12.89
CA ASP A 261 -0.01 29.27 -11.87
C ASP A 261 -1.18 28.69 -11.05
N PHE A 262 -1.38 27.37 -11.06
CA PHE A 262 -2.46 26.67 -10.37
C PHE A 262 -1.91 25.75 -9.27
N ARG A 263 -2.66 25.64 -8.16
CA ARG A 263 -2.42 24.64 -7.11
C ARG A 263 -3.43 23.52 -7.28
N ASP A 264 -2.92 22.33 -7.57
CA ASP A 264 -3.66 21.09 -7.55
C ASP A 264 -3.85 20.61 -6.10
N LEU A 265 -5.08 20.28 -5.73
CA LEU A 265 -5.50 19.99 -4.36
C LEU A 265 -6.54 18.87 -4.36
N SER A 266 -6.44 17.94 -3.41
CA SER A 266 -7.33 16.79 -3.35
C SER A 266 -8.78 17.18 -3.06
N TYR A 267 -9.70 16.74 -3.91
CA TYR A 267 -11.13 16.74 -3.64
C TYR A 267 -11.57 15.36 -3.11
N PRO A 268 -12.60 15.25 -2.24
CA PRO A 268 -12.98 13.96 -1.66
C PRO A 268 -13.68 12.99 -2.63
N GLN A 269 -14.30 13.49 -3.69
CA GLN A 269 -15.02 12.68 -4.68
C GLN A 269 -14.04 12.06 -5.69
N ALA A 270 -14.13 10.76 -5.91
CA ALA A 270 -13.26 10.06 -6.87
C ALA A 270 -13.47 10.58 -8.30
N GLY A 271 -12.37 10.86 -9.00
CA GLY A 271 -12.37 11.41 -10.36
C GLY A 271 -12.54 12.93 -10.46
N TYR A 272 -12.76 13.62 -9.33
CA TYR A 272 -12.86 15.08 -9.26
C TYR A 272 -11.56 15.67 -8.72
N ASP A 273 -11.03 16.68 -9.39
CA ASP A 273 -9.93 17.51 -8.89
C ASP A 273 -10.48 18.79 -8.24
N LEU A 274 -9.66 19.46 -7.42
CA LEU A 274 -9.86 20.85 -7.04
C LEU A 274 -8.61 21.66 -7.36
N TRP A 275 -8.74 22.68 -8.21
CA TRP A 275 -7.63 23.56 -8.54
C TRP A 275 -7.92 24.99 -8.08
N LEU A 276 -6.97 25.63 -7.40
CA LEU A 276 -6.99 27.07 -7.10
C LEU A 276 -6.04 27.82 -8.03
N SER A 277 -6.43 28.98 -8.53
CA SER A 277 -5.50 29.92 -9.17
C SER A 277 -4.62 30.62 -8.14
N GLY A 278 -3.44 31.07 -8.59
CA GLY A 278 -2.75 32.20 -8.01
C GLY A 278 -1.45 31.92 -7.26
N ASN A 279 -0.66 32.98 -7.13
CA ASN A 279 0.44 33.05 -6.17
C ASN A 279 -0.13 33.24 -4.75
N ALA A 280 0.69 32.94 -3.73
CA ALA A 280 0.24 32.93 -2.34
C ALA A 280 -0.37 34.29 -1.91
N GLY A 281 -1.70 34.32 -1.78
CA GLY A 281 -2.47 35.52 -1.44
C GLY A 281 -3.39 36.07 -2.55
N ASP A 282 -3.58 35.38 -3.68
CA ASP A 282 -4.57 35.76 -4.71
C ASP A 282 -5.38 34.54 -5.18
N TRP A 283 -6.18 33.97 -4.28
CA TRP A 283 -7.03 32.80 -4.51
C TRP A 283 -8.35 33.21 -5.21
N SER A 284 -8.23 33.88 -6.35
CA SER A 284 -9.36 34.55 -7.02
C SER A 284 -10.18 33.67 -7.96
N ASP A 285 -9.69 32.47 -8.32
CA ASP A 285 -10.42 31.54 -9.18
C ASP A 285 -10.26 30.09 -8.70
N ALA A 286 -11.26 29.26 -8.97
CA ALA A 286 -11.29 27.85 -8.59
C ALA A 286 -12.02 26.98 -9.64
N PHE A 287 -11.54 25.75 -9.79
CA PHE A 287 -12.21 24.67 -10.51
C PHE A 287 -12.47 23.50 -9.55
N VAL A 288 -13.63 22.87 -9.69
CA VAL A 288 -13.94 21.55 -9.13
C VAL A 288 -14.69 20.76 -10.19
N GLY A 289 -14.28 19.52 -10.48
CA GLY A 289 -14.92 18.72 -11.53
C GLY A 289 -14.02 17.63 -12.07
N ILE A 290 -14.53 16.86 -13.03
CA ILE A 290 -13.76 15.83 -13.72
C ILE A 290 -12.89 16.50 -14.80
N PRO A 291 -11.54 16.54 -14.69
CA PRO A 291 -10.70 17.34 -15.57
C PRO A 291 -10.88 17.06 -17.07
N ASP A 292 -10.97 15.78 -17.44
CA ASP A 292 -11.03 15.28 -18.81
C ASP A 292 -12.45 15.31 -19.42
N TYR A 293 -13.49 15.63 -18.63
CA TYR A 293 -14.86 15.70 -19.12
C TYR A 293 -15.01 16.75 -20.23
N THR A 294 -15.72 16.41 -21.30
CA THR A 294 -15.93 17.30 -22.46
C THR A 294 -17.42 17.43 -22.74
N PHE A 295 -17.94 18.65 -22.56
CA PHE A 295 -19.37 18.96 -22.73
C PHE A 295 -19.87 18.68 -24.16
N ALA A 296 -20.84 17.79 -24.36
CA ALA A 296 -21.06 17.12 -25.65
C ALA A 296 -22.53 17.06 -26.13
N VAL A 297 -23.13 18.21 -26.44
CA VAL A 297 -24.53 18.27 -26.96
C VAL A 297 -24.63 18.41 -28.49
N ASP A 298 -23.49 18.50 -29.19
CA ASP A 298 -23.38 18.46 -30.68
C ASP A 298 -22.56 17.25 -31.15
N ALA A 299 -22.58 16.15 -30.39
CA ALA A 299 -21.85 14.96 -30.77
C ALA A 299 -22.31 14.46 -32.15
N GLN A 300 -21.37 14.04 -33.00
CA GLN A 300 -21.73 13.23 -34.16
C GLN A 300 -22.26 11.88 -33.66
N PRO A 301 -23.12 11.18 -34.42
CA PRO A 301 -23.51 9.82 -34.10
C PRO A 301 -22.24 8.97 -33.91
N GLU A 302 -22.12 8.21 -32.83
CA GLU A 302 -20.90 7.46 -32.53
C GLU A 302 -21.23 6.09 -31.94
N LEU A 303 -20.65 5.04 -32.50
CA LEU A 303 -20.76 3.70 -31.94
C LEU A 303 -19.91 3.62 -30.65
N GLY A 304 -20.55 3.35 -29.51
CA GLY A 304 -19.85 3.16 -28.23
C GLY A 304 -18.85 1.98 -28.28
N ASP A 305 -17.83 2.01 -27.41
CA ASP A 305 -16.73 1.03 -27.45
C ASP A 305 -17.21 -0.42 -27.23
N LEU A 306 -17.07 -1.23 -28.28
CA LEU A 306 -17.32 -2.67 -28.30
C LEU A 306 -16.02 -3.50 -28.28
N THR A 307 -14.85 -2.85 -28.23
CA THR A 307 -13.56 -3.52 -28.42
C THR A 307 -13.12 -4.35 -27.20
N GLY A 308 -11.86 -4.79 -27.20
CA GLY A 308 -11.32 -5.78 -26.29
C GLY A 308 -11.63 -7.23 -26.69
N THR A 309 -11.18 -8.17 -25.86
CA THR A 309 -11.34 -9.61 -26.10
C THR A 309 -12.46 -10.17 -25.24
N ARG A 310 -13.24 -11.13 -25.78
CA ARG A 310 -14.23 -11.92 -25.03
C ARG A 310 -13.80 -13.39 -25.06
N THR A 311 -13.61 -13.97 -23.87
CA THR A 311 -13.04 -15.31 -23.69
C THR A 311 -14.12 -16.32 -23.37
N PHE A 312 -14.12 -17.43 -24.09
CA PHE A 312 -14.97 -18.59 -23.88
C PHE A 312 -14.09 -19.78 -23.48
N THR A 313 -14.58 -20.62 -22.58
CA THR A 313 -13.93 -21.90 -22.22
C THR A 313 -14.88 -23.03 -22.55
N TYR A 314 -14.36 -24.12 -23.11
CA TYR A 314 -15.12 -25.34 -23.39
C TYR A 314 -14.38 -26.58 -22.86
N GLN A 315 -14.96 -27.23 -21.84
CA GLN A 315 -14.52 -28.52 -21.33
C GLN A 315 -15.24 -29.65 -22.08
N ALA A 316 -14.46 -30.60 -22.61
CA ALA A 316 -14.97 -31.63 -23.52
C ALA A 316 -15.67 -32.83 -22.83
N THR A 317 -15.83 -32.83 -21.50
CA THR A 317 -16.23 -34.02 -20.72
C THR A 317 -17.75 -34.20 -20.55
N ASP A 318 -18.46 -33.25 -19.96
CA ASP A 318 -19.92 -33.32 -19.73
C ASP A 318 -20.71 -32.96 -21.01
N GLY A 319 -20.16 -32.07 -21.83
CA GLY A 319 -20.89 -31.43 -22.93
C GLY A 319 -21.98 -30.43 -22.47
N GLN A 320 -22.20 -30.29 -21.15
CA GLN A 320 -23.17 -29.35 -20.55
C GLN A 320 -22.58 -28.01 -20.09
N LEU A 321 -21.50 -27.58 -20.73
CA LEU A 321 -21.37 -26.13 -20.94
C LEU A 321 -22.42 -25.73 -21.98
N THR A 322 -23.62 -25.36 -21.51
CA THR A 322 -24.46 -24.38 -22.22
C THR A 322 -23.60 -23.12 -22.34
N PRO A 323 -23.00 -22.84 -23.52
CA PRO A 323 -21.97 -21.82 -23.58
C PRO A 323 -22.63 -20.46 -23.33
N PRO A 324 -22.07 -19.60 -22.44
CA PRO A 324 -22.72 -18.36 -22.08
C PRO A 324 -22.90 -17.50 -23.33
N THR A 325 -24.15 -17.27 -23.68
CA THR A 325 -24.55 -16.42 -24.81
C THR A 325 -24.12 -14.99 -24.51
N TYR A 326 -23.10 -14.49 -25.22
CA TYR A 326 -22.60 -13.13 -25.00
C TYR A 326 -23.42 -12.15 -25.83
N THR A 327 -24.34 -11.46 -25.18
CA THR A 327 -25.16 -10.40 -25.79
C THR A 327 -24.39 -9.08 -25.81
N VAL A 328 -24.37 -8.46 -26.98
CA VAL A 328 -23.83 -7.13 -27.25
C VAL A 328 -24.98 -6.23 -27.63
N THR A 329 -25.11 -5.11 -26.94
CA THR A 329 -26.00 -4.01 -27.32
C THR A 329 -25.11 -2.91 -27.90
N PRO A 330 -25.05 -2.72 -29.23
CA PRO A 330 -24.54 -1.48 -29.80
C PRO A 330 -25.28 -0.28 -29.20
N LEU A 331 -24.54 0.75 -28.80
CA LEU A 331 -25.08 2.01 -28.28
C LEU A 331 -24.62 3.15 -29.18
N ASN A 332 -25.48 4.15 -29.37
CA ASN A 332 -24.99 5.48 -29.74
C ASN A 332 -24.49 6.14 -28.45
N VAL A 333 -23.24 6.62 -28.44
CA VAL A 333 -22.66 7.43 -27.36
C VAL A 333 -22.47 8.89 -27.79
N GLY A 334 -22.88 9.21 -29.02
CA GLY A 334 -22.97 10.57 -29.52
C GLY A 334 -24.35 11.17 -29.28
N ASN A 335 -25.03 11.56 -30.35
CA ASN A 335 -26.37 12.19 -30.29
C ASN A 335 -27.55 11.20 -30.23
N ASP A 336 -28.77 11.73 -30.19
CA ASP A 336 -30.04 10.98 -30.19
C ASP A 336 -30.35 10.21 -31.51
N GLU A 337 -29.47 10.21 -32.53
CA GLU A 337 -29.76 9.47 -33.77
C GLU A 337 -29.71 7.94 -33.59
N THR A 338 -30.54 7.23 -34.35
CA THR A 338 -30.59 5.77 -34.34
C THR A 338 -29.56 5.18 -35.29
N LEU A 339 -28.48 4.60 -34.77
CA LEU A 339 -27.48 3.92 -35.59
C LEU A 339 -28.07 2.60 -36.13
N THR A 340 -28.06 2.39 -37.45
CA THR A 340 -28.35 1.08 -38.05
C THR A 340 -27.05 0.34 -38.30
N TRP A 341 -26.93 -0.93 -37.92
CA TRP A 341 -25.67 -1.68 -37.92
C TRP A 341 -25.79 -3.05 -38.59
N SER A 342 -24.65 -3.60 -39.00
CA SER A 342 -24.48 -4.92 -39.62
C SER A 342 -23.23 -5.62 -39.10
N LEU A 343 -23.18 -6.96 -39.19
CA LEU A 343 -22.10 -7.77 -38.64
C LEU A 343 -21.34 -8.56 -39.71
N GLU A 344 -20.01 -8.54 -39.65
CA GLU A 344 -19.15 -9.55 -40.27
C GLU A 344 -18.58 -10.49 -39.20
N THR A 345 -18.50 -11.79 -39.48
CA THR A 345 -18.08 -12.83 -38.51
C THR A 345 -16.93 -13.66 -39.04
N ALA A 346 -15.85 -13.77 -38.26
CA ALA A 346 -14.67 -14.59 -38.58
C ALA A 346 -14.46 -15.67 -37.51
N GLY A 347 -14.70 -16.93 -37.87
CA GLY A 347 -14.53 -18.11 -37.01
C GLY A 347 -15.66 -19.12 -37.18
N GLU A 348 -15.37 -20.41 -36.99
CA GLU A 348 -16.33 -21.51 -37.27
C GLU A 348 -17.00 -22.08 -36.00
N TRP A 349 -16.57 -21.64 -34.82
CA TRP A 349 -16.98 -22.19 -33.51
C TRP A 349 -18.13 -21.43 -32.83
N PHE A 350 -18.66 -20.36 -33.45
CA PHE A 350 -19.78 -19.57 -32.96
C PHE A 350 -20.70 -19.09 -34.10
N THR A 351 -21.90 -18.63 -33.76
CA THR A 351 -22.81 -17.91 -34.64
C THR A 351 -23.31 -16.62 -33.97
N VAL A 352 -23.98 -15.75 -34.73
CA VAL A 352 -24.68 -14.56 -34.20
C VAL A 352 -26.18 -14.68 -34.44
N THR A 353 -26.99 -14.28 -33.45
CA THR A 353 -28.47 -14.38 -33.53
C THR A 353 -29.09 -13.37 -34.50
N GLN A 354 -28.52 -12.16 -34.56
CA GLN A 354 -29.04 -11.05 -35.35
C GLN A 354 -27.87 -10.37 -36.08
N PRO A 355 -27.69 -10.58 -37.40
CA PRO A 355 -26.55 -10.05 -38.17
C PRO A 355 -26.70 -8.57 -38.57
N SER A 356 -27.82 -7.92 -38.22
CA SER A 356 -28.08 -6.50 -38.47
C SER A 356 -29.22 -5.98 -37.61
N GLY A 357 -29.21 -4.70 -37.24
CA GLY A 357 -30.25 -4.09 -36.41
C GLY A 357 -30.13 -2.56 -36.33
N SER A 358 -30.80 -1.98 -35.35
CA SER A 358 -30.85 -0.54 -35.06
C SER A 358 -30.81 -0.28 -33.56
N THR A 359 -29.99 0.65 -33.06
CA THR A 359 -29.89 0.95 -31.61
C THR A 359 -31.28 1.24 -31.01
N PRO A 360 -31.72 0.59 -29.90
CA PRO A 360 -30.96 -0.25 -28.96
C PRO A 360 -31.15 -1.77 -29.17
N ASP A 361 -31.43 -2.24 -30.39
CA ASP A 361 -31.37 -3.67 -30.74
C ASP A 361 -30.02 -4.27 -30.31
N SER A 362 -30.04 -5.50 -29.82
CA SER A 362 -28.85 -6.26 -29.43
C SER A 362 -28.68 -7.50 -30.30
N PHE A 363 -27.44 -7.97 -30.44
CA PHE A 363 -27.13 -9.27 -31.02
C PHE A 363 -26.46 -10.16 -29.98
N SER A 364 -26.54 -11.47 -30.17
CA SER A 364 -25.92 -12.43 -29.27
C SER A 364 -24.96 -13.35 -30.00
N ILE A 365 -23.74 -13.45 -29.49
CA ILE A 365 -22.72 -14.41 -29.91
C ILE A 365 -23.01 -15.73 -29.19
N VAL A 366 -23.28 -16.79 -29.95
CA VAL A 366 -23.69 -18.11 -29.47
C VAL A 366 -22.66 -19.15 -29.94
N PRO A 367 -21.81 -19.70 -29.05
CA PRO A 367 -20.88 -20.77 -29.41
C PRO A 367 -21.62 -22.06 -29.85
N VAL A 368 -21.10 -22.72 -30.88
CA VAL A 368 -21.74 -23.89 -31.51
C VAL A 368 -21.21 -25.17 -30.89
N THR A 369 -21.93 -25.73 -29.92
CA THR A 369 -21.55 -26.95 -29.17
C THR A 369 -21.15 -28.12 -30.08
N ALA A 370 -21.81 -28.28 -31.24
CA ALA A 370 -21.49 -29.33 -32.20
C ALA A 370 -20.12 -29.14 -32.89
N THR A 371 -19.66 -27.91 -33.10
CA THR A 371 -18.30 -27.62 -33.58
C THR A 371 -17.31 -27.80 -32.43
N LEU A 372 -17.59 -27.23 -31.26
CA LEU A 372 -16.73 -27.27 -30.07
C LEU A 372 -16.35 -28.70 -29.68
N ALA A 373 -17.31 -29.63 -29.71
CA ALA A 373 -17.10 -31.07 -29.43
C ALA A 373 -16.13 -31.78 -30.40
N THR A 374 -15.78 -31.17 -31.53
CA THR A 374 -14.84 -31.73 -32.52
C THR A 374 -13.44 -31.10 -32.47
N LEU A 375 -13.23 -30.08 -31.65
CA LEU A 375 -11.95 -29.38 -31.56
C LEU A 375 -10.93 -30.14 -30.69
N PRO A 376 -9.65 -30.22 -31.11
CA PRO A 376 -8.53 -30.52 -30.23
C PRO A 376 -8.44 -29.56 -29.04
N ALA A 377 -7.77 -29.99 -27.95
CA ALA A 377 -7.42 -29.06 -26.87
C ALA A 377 -6.45 -27.97 -27.37
N GLY A 378 -6.61 -26.75 -26.83
CA GLY A 378 -5.81 -25.59 -27.20
C GLY A 378 -6.63 -24.30 -27.34
N SER A 379 -5.95 -23.25 -27.78
CA SER A 379 -6.53 -21.91 -27.95
C SER A 379 -6.91 -21.64 -29.40
N TYR A 380 -8.11 -21.12 -29.61
CA TYR A 380 -8.68 -20.70 -30.89
C TYR A 380 -9.05 -19.22 -30.82
N SER A 381 -9.03 -18.54 -31.96
CA SER A 381 -9.46 -17.15 -32.08
C SER A 381 -10.70 -17.02 -32.96
N GLY A 382 -11.36 -15.87 -32.86
CA GLY A 382 -12.44 -15.44 -33.73
C GLY A 382 -12.62 -13.92 -33.62
N ALA A 383 -13.55 -13.37 -34.40
CA ALA A 383 -13.96 -11.98 -34.26
C ALA A 383 -15.38 -11.74 -34.78
N VAL A 384 -16.04 -10.72 -34.23
CA VAL A 384 -17.20 -10.07 -34.84
C VAL A 384 -16.83 -8.62 -35.11
N THR A 385 -16.97 -8.18 -36.36
CA THR A 385 -16.87 -6.76 -36.72
C THR A 385 -18.29 -6.20 -36.79
N VAL A 386 -18.52 -5.08 -36.11
CA VAL A 386 -19.77 -4.32 -36.12
C VAL A 386 -19.55 -3.08 -36.98
N THR A 387 -20.29 -2.97 -38.08
CA THR A 387 -20.19 -1.83 -39.01
C THR A 387 -21.52 -1.10 -39.09
N VAL A 388 -21.52 0.21 -38.78
CA VAL A 388 -22.66 1.11 -38.90
C VAL A 388 -22.91 1.42 -40.37
N THR A 389 -24.19 1.44 -40.75
CA THR A 389 -24.68 1.53 -42.13
C THR A 389 -25.46 2.82 -42.40
N ALA A 390 -26.02 3.43 -41.34
CA ALA A 390 -26.54 4.78 -41.32
C ALA A 390 -26.58 5.28 -39.86
N PRO A 391 -26.50 6.60 -39.62
CA PRO A 391 -26.21 7.67 -40.59
C PRO A 391 -24.75 7.63 -41.08
N ALA A 392 -24.48 8.25 -42.23
CA ALA A 392 -23.24 8.04 -43.00
C ALA A 392 -22.03 8.86 -42.52
N ASP A 393 -22.26 9.76 -41.56
CA ASP A 393 -21.31 10.62 -40.85
C ASP A 393 -20.95 10.06 -39.45
N THR A 394 -21.43 8.86 -39.10
CA THR A 394 -21.12 8.18 -37.84
C THR A 394 -19.61 8.08 -37.60
N VAL A 395 -19.15 8.52 -36.43
CA VAL A 395 -17.77 8.38 -35.96
C VAL A 395 -17.58 6.98 -35.35
N ASN A 396 -16.37 6.41 -35.49
CA ASN A 396 -16.05 5.05 -35.07
C ASN A 396 -17.03 3.98 -35.61
N ALA A 397 -17.54 4.22 -36.83
CA ALA A 397 -18.54 3.41 -37.53
C ALA A 397 -18.14 1.96 -37.85
N GLU A 398 -16.91 1.52 -37.55
CA GLU A 398 -16.53 0.11 -37.62
C GLU A 398 -15.67 -0.26 -36.41
N GLN A 399 -16.09 -1.28 -35.67
CA GLN A 399 -15.37 -1.79 -34.49
C GLN A 399 -15.32 -3.31 -34.47
N ARG A 400 -14.23 -3.85 -33.93
CA ARG A 400 -13.95 -5.30 -33.94
C ARG A 400 -13.84 -5.88 -32.54
N ILE A 401 -14.82 -6.71 -32.20
CA ILE A 401 -14.83 -7.52 -30.98
C ILE A 401 -13.92 -8.73 -31.22
N ALA A 402 -12.81 -8.84 -30.49
CA ALA A 402 -11.95 -10.00 -30.55
C ALA A 402 -12.53 -11.14 -29.70
N LEU A 403 -12.52 -12.37 -30.20
CA LEU A 403 -13.00 -13.54 -29.48
C LEU A 403 -11.86 -14.54 -29.28
N ALA A 404 -11.77 -15.10 -28.07
CA ALA A 404 -10.84 -16.17 -27.72
C ALA A 404 -11.64 -17.37 -27.20
N LEU A 405 -11.24 -18.58 -27.59
CA LEU A 405 -11.82 -19.84 -27.12
C LEU A 405 -10.69 -20.74 -26.61
N THR A 406 -10.80 -21.24 -25.38
CA THR A 406 -9.91 -22.28 -24.85
C THR A 406 -10.67 -23.60 -24.75
N VAL A 407 -10.24 -24.60 -25.51
CA VAL A 407 -10.76 -25.97 -25.40
C VAL A 407 -9.89 -26.73 -24.40
N GLN A 408 -10.52 -27.16 -23.31
CA GLN A 408 -9.90 -27.90 -22.21
C GLN A 408 -10.32 -29.37 -22.22
N ARG A 409 -9.37 -30.22 -21.81
CA ARG A 409 -9.56 -31.66 -21.62
C ARG A 409 -9.27 -32.00 -20.16
N PRO A 410 -9.88 -33.08 -19.65
CA PRO A 410 -9.67 -33.48 -18.27
C PRO A 410 -8.21 -33.87 -18.07
N THR A 411 -7.70 -33.61 -16.88
CA THR A 411 -6.37 -34.02 -16.46
C THR A 411 -6.47 -34.69 -15.11
N LEU A 412 -5.79 -35.82 -14.96
CA LEU A 412 -5.56 -36.42 -13.66
C LEU A 412 -4.56 -35.53 -12.93
N ALA A 413 -4.92 -34.97 -11.78
CA ALA A 413 -4.00 -34.15 -10.99
C ALA A 413 -2.70 -34.91 -10.73
N GLN A 414 -1.55 -34.20 -10.78
CA GLN A 414 -0.24 -34.85 -10.75
C GLN A 414 -0.06 -35.66 -9.46
N LEU A 415 0.05 -36.98 -9.63
CA LEU A 415 0.32 -37.90 -8.52
C LEU A 415 1.78 -37.76 -8.04
N PRO A 416 2.10 -38.13 -6.78
CA PRO A 416 3.48 -38.13 -6.28
C PRO A 416 4.39 -38.95 -7.21
N SER A 417 5.58 -38.46 -7.55
CA SER A 417 6.52 -39.22 -8.40
C SER A 417 7.07 -40.47 -7.68
N SER A 418 7.19 -40.41 -6.35
CA SER A 418 7.55 -41.54 -5.50
C SER A 418 6.81 -41.52 -4.15
N LEU A 419 6.70 -42.69 -3.53
CA LEU A 419 6.25 -42.87 -2.15
C LEU A 419 7.22 -43.77 -1.38
N ASP A 420 7.83 -43.21 -0.34
CA ASP A 420 8.72 -43.93 0.55
C ASP A 420 8.01 -44.33 1.86
N PHE A 421 8.27 -45.57 2.28
CA PHE A 421 7.87 -46.17 3.54
C PHE A 421 9.13 -46.58 4.33
N THR A 422 9.03 -46.61 5.67
CA THR A 422 10.10 -47.09 6.56
C THR A 422 9.57 -48.12 7.54
N TYR A 423 10.26 -49.26 7.68
CA TYR A 423 9.96 -50.31 8.66
C TYR A 423 11.12 -50.45 9.66
N TYR A 424 10.77 -50.45 10.95
CA TYR A 424 11.72 -50.43 12.05
C TYR A 424 11.84 -51.81 12.71
N LEU A 425 13.07 -52.32 12.87
CA LEU A 425 13.34 -53.72 13.24
C LEU A 425 13.09 -54.10 14.72
N SER A 426 12.87 -53.16 15.65
CA SER A 426 12.90 -53.46 17.10
C SER A 426 11.63 -54.09 17.66
N ASP A 427 10.45 -53.66 17.19
CA ASP A 427 9.21 -53.79 17.99
C ASP A 427 8.31 -54.94 17.54
N THR A 428 8.71 -55.71 16.51
CA THR A 428 7.90 -56.75 15.84
C THR A 428 6.56 -56.27 15.25
N VAL A 429 6.33 -54.97 15.24
CA VAL A 429 5.13 -54.30 14.71
C VAL A 429 5.54 -53.43 13.53
N LEU A 430 4.94 -53.68 12.36
CA LEU A 430 4.88 -52.69 11.29
C LEU A 430 4.09 -51.49 11.83
N ILE A 431 4.73 -50.32 11.99
CA ILE A 431 4.01 -49.06 12.18
C ILE A 431 3.25 -48.81 10.88
N PRO A 432 1.90 -48.93 10.85
CA PRO A 432 1.17 -49.04 9.59
C PRO A 432 0.88 -47.63 9.06
N THR A 433 1.90 -47.00 8.45
CA THR A 433 1.74 -45.75 7.69
C THR A 433 1.06 -46.00 6.34
N GLN A 434 -0.18 -46.49 6.42
CA GLN A 434 -1.13 -46.58 5.30
C GLN A 434 -1.08 -45.27 4.50
N ARG A 435 -0.69 -45.33 3.21
CA ARG A 435 -0.66 -44.15 2.34
C ARG A 435 -1.93 -44.12 1.51
N GLN A 436 -2.71 -43.06 1.66
CA GLN A 436 -3.85 -42.79 0.80
C GLN A 436 -3.41 -41.88 -0.36
N ILE A 437 -3.63 -42.33 -1.60
CA ILE A 437 -3.60 -41.45 -2.78
C ILE A 437 -5.05 -41.12 -3.11
N THR A 438 -5.37 -39.84 -3.21
CA THR A 438 -6.66 -39.36 -3.74
C THR A 438 -6.42 -38.78 -5.13
N PRO A 439 -6.69 -39.54 -6.22
CA PRO A 439 -6.69 -38.94 -7.56
C PRO A 439 -7.78 -37.87 -7.65
N GLN A 440 -7.43 -36.73 -8.23
CA GLN A 440 -8.32 -35.58 -8.45
C GLN A 440 -8.39 -35.28 -9.95
N ASN A 441 -9.45 -34.60 -10.39
CA ASN A 441 -9.51 -33.98 -11.70
C ASN A 441 -9.02 -32.53 -11.57
N SER A 442 -8.14 -32.10 -12.46
CA SER A 442 -7.64 -30.73 -12.56
C SER A 442 -8.04 -30.02 -13.86
N GLY A 443 -8.88 -30.66 -14.70
CA GLY A 443 -9.32 -30.13 -16.00
C GLY A 443 -10.83 -30.01 -16.21
N SER A 444 -11.66 -30.56 -15.31
CA SER A 444 -13.11 -30.32 -15.24
C SER A 444 -13.68 -30.70 -13.87
N ASP A 445 -14.94 -30.31 -13.60
CA ASP A 445 -15.66 -30.67 -12.37
C ASP A 445 -16.15 -32.14 -12.38
N ASP A 446 -16.05 -32.82 -13.52
CA ASP A 446 -16.47 -34.22 -13.69
C ASP A 446 -15.61 -35.22 -12.91
N ALA A 447 -16.25 -36.29 -12.45
CA ALA A 447 -15.59 -37.41 -11.80
C ALA A 447 -14.90 -38.35 -12.81
N LEU A 448 -13.57 -38.27 -12.92
CA LEU A 448 -12.79 -39.19 -13.75
C LEU A 448 -12.82 -40.60 -13.16
N THR A 449 -13.20 -41.58 -13.96
CA THR A 449 -13.11 -43.01 -13.57
C THR A 449 -11.69 -43.48 -13.78
N TRP A 450 -11.03 -43.98 -12.74
CA TRP A 450 -9.63 -44.42 -12.75
C TRP A 450 -9.49 -45.88 -12.32
N ALA A 451 -8.36 -46.49 -12.70
CA ALA A 451 -7.94 -47.83 -12.31
C ALA A 451 -6.44 -47.84 -11.95
N VAL A 452 -6.01 -48.79 -11.10
CA VAL A 452 -4.62 -48.91 -10.64
C VAL A 452 -4.08 -50.31 -10.91
N VAL A 453 -2.88 -50.38 -11.49
CA VAL A 453 -2.06 -51.59 -11.61
C VAL A 453 -0.77 -51.38 -10.83
N TYR A 454 -0.26 -52.38 -10.12
CA TYR A 454 0.96 -52.24 -9.32
C TYR A 454 1.92 -53.43 -9.45
N THR A 455 3.20 -53.17 -9.22
CA THR A 455 4.30 -54.13 -9.28
C THR A 455 5.06 -54.11 -7.95
N GLY A 456 4.64 -54.97 -7.03
CA GLY A 456 5.27 -55.16 -5.72
C GLY A 456 4.64 -56.34 -4.99
N THR A 457 5.44 -57.09 -4.23
CA THR A 457 4.97 -58.24 -3.43
C THR A 457 4.88 -57.94 -1.93
N TRP A 458 5.37 -56.76 -1.52
CA TRP A 458 5.48 -56.30 -0.14
C TRP A 458 4.42 -55.24 0.23
N PHE A 459 3.52 -54.89 -0.69
CA PHE A 459 2.36 -54.03 -0.45
C PHE A 459 1.14 -54.48 -1.25
N SER A 460 -0.03 -54.04 -0.82
CA SER A 460 -1.32 -54.20 -1.52
C SER A 460 -1.99 -52.84 -1.73
N VAL A 461 -2.79 -52.74 -2.80
CA VAL A 461 -3.53 -51.52 -3.16
C VAL A 461 -5.03 -51.82 -3.16
N THR A 462 -5.84 -50.96 -2.54
CA THR A 462 -7.31 -51.14 -2.46
C THR A 462 -8.05 -49.80 -2.32
N PRO A 463 -9.15 -49.57 -3.08
CA PRO A 463 -9.60 -50.33 -4.25
C PRO A 463 -8.64 -50.15 -5.44
N LEU A 464 -8.72 -51.04 -6.43
CA LEU A 464 -7.95 -50.93 -7.69
C LEU A 464 -8.62 -50.05 -8.75
N GLY A 465 -9.62 -49.27 -8.36
CA GLY A 465 -10.35 -48.35 -9.24
C GLY A 465 -11.43 -47.58 -8.49
N GLY A 466 -11.88 -46.48 -9.07
CA GLY A 466 -12.86 -45.57 -8.48
C GLY A 466 -13.16 -44.37 -9.39
N THR A 467 -13.81 -43.35 -8.84
CA THR A 467 -14.19 -42.11 -9.54
C THR A 467 -13.72 -40.91 -8.72
N THR A 468 -13.01 -39.94 -9.29
CA THR A 468 -12.48 -38.78 -8.50
C THR A 468 -13.60 -38.00 -7.80
N PRO A 469 -13.41 -37.53 -6.55
CA PRO A 469 -12.24 -37.63 -5.68
C PRO A 469 -12.31 -38.84 -4.70
N ALA A 470 -12.76 -40.02 -5.14
CA ALA A 470 -12.52 -41.26 -4.40
C ALA A 470 -11.02 -41.56 -4.35
N ALA A 471 -10.56 -42.10 -3.22
CA ALA A 471 -9.16 -42.41 -2.97
C ALA A 471 -8.87 -43.91 -2.95
N PHE A 472 -7.61 -44.28 -3.14
CA PHE A 472 -7.10 -45.63 -2.88
C PHE A 472 -6.02 -45.66 -1.79
N THR A 473 -6.01 -46.76 -1.06
CA THR A 473 -5.04 -47.07 -0.01
C THR A 473 -3.93 -47.94 -0.56
N ILE A 474 -2.70 -47.65 -0.14
CA ILE A 474 -1.51 -48.49 -0.27
C ILE A 474 -1.12 -48.91 1.15
N GLU A 475 -1.09 -50.22 1.40
CA GLU A 475 -0.78 -50.82 2.70
C GLU A 475 0.35 -51.86 2.54
N PRO A 476 1.45 -51.78 3.31
CA PRO A 476 2.48 -52.81 3.33
C PRO A 476 1.92 -54.16 3.81
N THR A 477 2.15 -55.23 3.03
CA THR A 477 1.77 -56.58 3.44
C THR A 477 2.76 -57.08 4.51
N VAL A 478 2.27 -57.83 5.50
CA VAL A 478 3.14 -58.29 6.61
C VAL A 478 4.16 -59.31 6.09
N PHE A 479 5.44 -58.94 6.13
CA PHE A 479 6.57 -59.84 5.89
C PHE A 479 7.61 -59.76 7.02
N SER A 480 8.29 -60.87 7.29
CA SER A 480 9.34 -60.95 8.30
C SER A 480 10.73 -60.80 7.68
N THR A 481 11.48 -59.78 8.08
CA THR A 481 12.91 -59.63 7.82
C THR A 481 13.64 -59.27 9.11
N THR A 482 14.93 -59.58 9.18
CA THR A 482 15.85 -59.24 10.27
C THR A 482 17.05 -58.40 9.79
N GLU A 483 17.06 -58.01 8.51
CA GLU A 483 18.16 -57.30 7.86
C GLU A 483 17.67 -55.94 7.32
N GLU A 484 18.54 -54.94 7.41
CA GLU A 484 18.32 -53.63 6.80
C GLU A 484 18.42 -53.74 5.26
N LEU A 485 17.28 -53.56 4.58
CA LEU A 485 17.14 -53.78 3.15
C LEU A 485 16.20 -52.72 2.56
N THR A 486 16.38 -52.42 1.28
CA THR A 486 15.48 -51.53 0.53
C THR A 486 14.73 -52.33 -0.53
N TYR A 487 13.41 -52.36 -0.43
CA TYR A 487 12.51 -52.95 -1.42
C TYR A 487 11.96 -51.84 -2.32
N THR A 488 11.75 -52.15 -3.59
CA THR A 488 11.14 -51.24 -4.57
C THR A 488 9.91 -51.87 -5.22
N GLY A 489 9.12 -51.02 -5.86
CA GLY A 489 7.97 -51.36 -6.67
C GLY A 489 7.45 -50.13 -7.40
N ALA A 490 6.34 -50.26 -8.11
CA ALA A 490 5.65 -49.14 -8.74
C ALA A 490 4.14 -49.34 -8.73
N LEU A 491 3.40 -48.27 -8.94
CA LEU A 491 1.99 -48.30 -9.34
C LEU A 491 1.78 -47.39 -10.55
N THR A 492 0.80 -47.75 -11.36
CA THR A 492 0.38 -47.05 -12.58
C THR A 492 -1.11 -46.75 -12.43
N VAL A 493 -1.48 -45.48 -12.43
CA VAL A 493 -2.88 -45.03 -12.39
C VAL A 493 -3.30 -44.60 -13.79
N THR A 494 -4.39 -45.18 -14.27
CA THR A 494 -4.92 -44.96 -15.61
C THR A 494 -6.34 -44.44 -15.50
N VAL A 495 -6.65 -43.29 -16.10
CA VAL A 495 -8.03 -42.86 -16.33
C VAL A 495 -8.64 -43.75 -17.41
N THR A 496 -9.78 -44.37 -17.09
CA THR A 496 -10.51 -45.32 -17.94
C THR A 496 -11.75 -44.71 -18.57
N ALA A 497 -12.33 -43.66 -17.95
CA ALA A 497 -13.36 -42.82 -18.55
C ALA A 497 -13.33 -41.40 -17.97
N PRO A 498 -13.51 -40.34 -18.79
CA PRO A 498 -13.50 -40.36 -20.25
C PRO A 498 -12.09 -40.71 -20.79
N PRO A 499 -11.99 -41.38 -21.97
CA PRO A 499 -10.72 -41.90 -22.47
C PRO A 499 -9.75 -40.82 -22.97
N GLU A 500 -10.23 -39.61 -23.20
CA GLU A 500 -9.46 -38.49 -23.79
C GLU A 500 -8.88 -37.58 -22.68
N THR A 501 -8.11 -38.19 -21.77
CA THR A 501 -7.43 -37.53 -20.65
C THR A 501 -5.93 -37.38 -20.97
N ASP A 502 -5.45 -36.15 -21.13
CA ASP A 502 -4.17 -35.85 -21.79
C ASP A 502 -2.92 -36.35 -21.06
N ASN A 503 -3.00 -36.64 -19.76
CA ASN A 503 -1.89 -37.07 -18.91
C ASN A 503 -2.09 -38.46 -18.25
N SER A 504 -2.87 -39.34 -18.90
CA SER A 504 -3.08 -40.73 -18.49
C SER A 504 -2.28 -41.70 -19.38
N PRO A 505 -1.59 -42.73 -18.83
CA PRO A 505 -1.47 -43.09 -17.42
C PRO A 505 -0.29 -42.40 -16.70
N GLN A 506 -0.41 -42.22 -15.39
CA GLN A 506 0.67 -41.74 -14.52
C GLN A 506 1.33 -42.90 -13.76
N GLN A 507 2.61 -42.77 -13.42
CA GLN A 507 3.36 -43.76 -12.63
C GLN A 507 3.90 -43.14 -11.35
N VAL A 508 3.84 -43.91 -10.26
CA VAL A 508 4.40 -43.55 -8.95
C VAL A 508 5.33 -44.68 -8.52
N ALA A 509 6.60 -44.36 -8.27
CA ALA A 509 7.55 -45.31 -7.69
C ALA A 509 7.19 -45.56 -6.21
N VAL A 510 7.43 -46.77 -5.70
CA VAL A 510 7.16 -47.10 -4.30
C VAL A 510 8.40 -47.77 -3.68
N THR A 511 8.85 -47.28 -2.54
CA THR A 511 10.03 -47.80 -1.83
C THR A 511 9.66 -48.18 -0.40
N LEU A 512 10.28 -49.23 0.13
CA LEU A 512 10.27 -49.53 1.56
C LEU A 512 11.70 -49.75 2.05
N ARG A 513 12.15 -48.89 2.96
CA ARG A 513 13.43 -49.01 3.66
C ARG A 513 13.23 -49.71 4.99
N VAL A 514 14.00 -50.76 5.25
CA VAL A 514 14.04 -51.45 6.54
C VAL A 514 15.29 -50.99 7.28
N VAL A 515 15.12 -50.53 8.52
CA VAL A 515 16.19 -49.92 9.33
C VAL A 515 16.08 -50.32 10.82
N ALA A 516 17.16 -50.21 11.57
CA ALA A 516 17.15 -50.28 13.03
C ALA A 516 16.32 -49.14 13.63
N ALA A 517 15.68 -49.38 14.78
CA ALA A 517 14.81 -48.41 15.41
C ALA A 517 15.55 -47.44 16.34
N GLU A 518 15.20 -46.16 16.23
CA GLU A 518 15.48 -45.17 17.27
C GLU A 518 14.40 -45.19 18.36
N LYS A 519 14.70 -44.60 19.52
CA LYS A 519 13.83 -44.66 20.70
C LYS A 519 12.68 -43.64 20.59
N PRO A 520 11.41 -44.03 20.84
CA PRO A 520 10.27 -43.15 20.64
C PRO A 520 10.20 -42.00 21.65
N LYS A 521 9.67 -40.86 21.20
CA LYS A 521 9.22 -39.71 22.01
C LYS A 521 7.69 -39.74 22.18
N VAL A 522 7.15 -38.92 23.09
CA VAL A 522 5.73 -38.92 23.49
C VAL A 522 5.18 -37.50 23.58
N PHE A 523 3.94 -37.30 23.15
CA PHE A 523 3.21 -36.03 23.22
C PHE A 523 2.30 -35.92 24.44
N LEU A 524 2.13 -34.69 24.94
CA LEU A 524 1.05 -34.28 25.84
C LEU A 524 0.50 -32.91 25.39
N PRO A 525 -0.83 -32.71 25.35
CA PRO A 525 -1.40 -31.37 25.23
C PRO A 525 -1.22 -30.64 26.58
N LEU A 526 -0.67 -29.42 26.55
CA LEU A 526 -0.25 -28.72 27.76
C LEU A 526 -0.74 -27.26 27.73
N ILE A 527 -1.75 -26.95 28.54
CA ILE A 527 -2.22 -25.58 28.75
C ILE A 527 -1.18 -24.85 29.59
N LEU A 528 -0.46 -23.91 28.99
CA LEU A 528 0.58 -23.12 29.65
C LEU A 528 0.14 -21.66 29.89
N ARG A 529 -0.51 -21.42 31.03
CA ARG A 529 -0.45 -20.09 31.67
C ARG A 529 0.83 -20.00 32.51
N ASN A 530 1.66 -19.00 32.22
CA ASN A 530 2.83 -18.60 33.00
C ASN A 530 3.84 -19.73 33.35
N TYR A 531 4.17 -20.56 32.36
CA TYR A 531 5.47 -21.23 32.34
C TYR A 531 6.21 -20.80 31.08
N THR A 532 6.92 -19.67 31.17
CA THR A 532 8.15 -19.55 30.38
C THR A 532 9.07 -20.65 30.89
N PRO A 533 9.43 -21.68 30.09
CA PRO A 533 10.54 -22.53 30.48
C PRO A 533 11.77 -21.64 30.68
N PRO A 534 12.75 -22.03 31.52
CA PRO A 534 14.05 -21.39 31.47
C PRO A 534 14.61 -21.64 30.07
N ILE A 535 14.50 -20.65 29.19
CA ILE A 535 15.05 -20.70 27.84
C ILE A 535 16.57 -20.74 28.03
N LEU A 536 17.11 -21.94 27.87
CA LEU A 536 18.51 -22.21 28.15
C LEU A 536 19.35 -21.48 27.09
N PRO A 537 20.39 -20.73 27.48
CA PRO A 537 21.26 -20.08 26.53
C PRO A 537 21.84 -21.13 25.56
N ARG A 538 21.65 -20.94 24.26
CA ARG A 538 22.11 -21.88 23.24
C ARG A 538 23.57 -21.56 22.91
N THR A 539 24.50 -22.26 23.53
CA THR A 539 25.92 -22.21 23.16
C THR A 539 26.16 -23.13 21.95
N PRO A 540 26.74 -22.65 20.84
CA PRO A 540 27.07 -23.49 19.69
C PRO A 540 28.29 -24.36 19.96
N ASN A 541 28.46 -25.41 19.16
CA ASN A 541 29.53 -26.41 19.32
C ASN A 541 30.84 -26.10 18.53
N ASP A 542 30.88 -24.93 17.90
CA ASP A 542 31.88 -24.46 16.93
C ASP A 542 33.30 -24.33 17.54
N THR A 543 34.32 -24.73 16.81
CA THR A 543 35.65 -24.99 17.40
C THR A 543 36.35 -23.75 17.96
N TYR A 544 36.02 -22.56 17.48
CA TYR A 544 36.56 -21.27 17.94
C TYR A 544 35.50 -20.37 18.59
N TYR A 545 34.29 -20.87 18.91
CA TYR A 545 33.27 -20.05 19.59
C TYR A 545 33.81 -19.42 20.89
N ASN A 546 34.57 -20.19 21.67
CA ASN A 546 35.16 -19.74 22.93
C ASN A 546 36.21 -18.62 22.77
N ASP A 547 36.71 -18.38 21.55
CA ASP A 547 37.62 -17.30 21.20
C ASP A 547 36.86 -16.04 20.69
N GLN A 548 35.58 -16.18 20.31
CA GLN A 548 34.70 -15.08 19.89
C GLN A 548 34.11 -14.32 21.10
N TRP A 549 34.97 -13.63 21.86
CA TRP A 549 34.61 -12.88 23.09
C TRP A 549 33.37 -11.97 22.98
N ALA A 550 33.08 -11.48 21.76
CA ALA A 550 31.98 -10.59 21.44
C ALA A 550 30.60 -11.23 21.67
N MET A 551 30.44 -12.54 21.44
CA MET A 551 29.14 -13.22 21.47
C MET A 551 28.53 -13.21 22.88
N ASP A 552 29.30 -13.62 23.89
CA ASP A 552 28.89 -13.54 25.29
C ASP A 552 28.70 -12.07 25.74
N LYS A 553 29.50 -11.13 25.20
CA LYS A 553 29.42 -9.70 25.54
C LYS A 553 28.11 -9.03 25.11
N ILE A 554 27.54 -9.47 23.99
CA ILE A 554 26.25 -9.00 23.47
C ILE A 554 25.09 -9.93 23.86
N ASN A 555 25.28 -10.84 24.82
CA ASN A 555 24.28 -11.83 25.26
C ASN A 555 23.73 -12.76 24.16
N ALA A 556 24.50 -13.00 23.08
CA ALA A 556 24.06 -13.80 21.93
C ALA A 556 23.52 -15.20 22.29
N PRO A 557 24.13 -15.98 23.21
CA PRO A 557 23.57 -17.28 23.63
C PRO A 557 22.15 -17.21 24.18
N VAL A 558 21.77 -16.12 24.86
CA VAL A 558 20.39 -15.95 25.36
C VAL A 558 19.46 -15.63 24.18
N ALA A 559 19.85 -14.73 23.28
CA ALA A 559 19.09 -14.40 22.08
C ALA A 559 18.83 -15.64 21.20
N TRP A 560 19.85 -16.48 20.99
CA TRP A 560 19.78 -17.73 20.23
C TRP A 560 18.89 -18.82 20.86
N GLY A 561 18.49 -18.66 22.12
CA GLY A 561 17.45 -19.48 22.75
C GLY A 561 16.02 -19.04 22.38
N HIS A 562 15.85 -17.81 21.89
CA HIS A 562 14.56 -17.21 21.51
C HIS A 562 14.36 -17.13 19.98
N SER A 563 15.40 -16.77 19.22
CA SER A 563 15.34 -16.60 17.76
C SER A 563 16.70 -16.90 17.14
N GLN A 564 16.69 -17.45 15.92
CA GLN A 564 17.92 -17.78 15.19
C GLN A 564 18.10 -16.97 13.89
N GLY A 565 17.16 -16.08 13.53
CA GLY A 565 17.25 -15.30 12.28
C GLY A 565 16.73 -16.05 11.04
N ASP A 566 15.88 -17.04 11.24
CA ASP A 566 15.29 -17.89 10.21
C ASP A 566 14.59 -17.10 9.10
N GLY A 567 14.86 -17.48 7.85
CA GLY A 567 14.26 -16.86 6.66
C GLY A 567 14.77 -15.47 6.30
N ILE A 568 15.65 -14.86 7.10
CA ILE A 568 16.18 -13.51 6.84
C ILE A 568 17.38 -13.56 5.88
N LEU A 569 17.37 -12.64 4.91
CA LEU A 569 18.47 -12.40 3.97
C LEU A 569 19.15 -11.06 4.27
N ILE A 570 20.47 -11.12 4.49
CA ILE A 570 21.35 -9.97 4.71
C ILE A 570 22.21 -9.77 3.45
N ALA A 571 22.06 -8.65 2.75
CA ALA A 571 22.99 -8.27 1.68
C ALA A 571 24.27 -7.68 2.30
N VAL A 572 25.43 -8.19 1.91
CA VAL A 572 26.75 -7.71 2.34
C VAL A 572 27.43 -7.05 1.15
N LEU A 573 27.50 -5.72 1.19
CA LEU A 573 28.05 -4.88 0.13
C LEU A 573 29.49 -4.54 0.51
N ASP A 574 30.43 -5.32 -0.04
CA ASP A 574 31.84 -5.32 0.38
C ASP A 574 32.77 -5.79 -0.78
N THR A 575 33.85 -6.49 -0.45
CA THR A 575 34.88 -7.04 -1.33
C THR A 575 34.54 -8.42 -1.90
N GLY A 576 33.32 -8.92 -1.66
CA GLY A 576 32.87 -10.27 -2.01
C GLY A 576 32.92 -11.24 -0.82
N ALA A 577 32.72 -12.54 -1.07
CA ALA A 577 32.84 -13.60 -0.07
C ALA A 577 33.55 -14.84 -0.63
N ASP A 578 34.23 -15.61 0.23
CA ASP A 578 34.85 -16.88 -0.15
C ASP A 578 33.81 -18.01 -0.22
N PHE A 579 33.31 -18.29 -1.42
CA PHE A 579 32.40 -19.42 -1.67
C PHE A 579 33.06 -20.80 -1.44
N GLY A 580 34.39 -20.87 -1.39
CA GLY A 580 35.13 -22.05 -0.96
C GLY A 580 35.19 -22.22 0.56
N HIS A 581 34.76 -21.22 1.34
CA HIS A 581 34.85 -21.24 2.79
C HIS A 581 33.82 -22.18 3.41
N ALA A 582 34.27 -23.19 4.15
CA ALA A 582 33.39 -24.27 4.62
C ALA A 582 32.32 -23.84 5.64
N ASP A 583 32.52 -22.72 6.35
CA ASP A 583 31.49 -22.10 7.21
C ASP A 583 30.54 -21.15 6.46
N LEU A 584 30.79 -20.83 5.18
CA LEU A 584 29.94 -19.95 4.36
C LEU A 584 29.22 -20.71 3.23
N ALA A 585 29.71 -21.90 2.84
CA ALA A 585 29.16 -22.67 1.71
C ALA A 585 27.67 -23.09 1.83
N GLY A 586 27.09 -23.05 3.04
CA GLY A 586 25.65 -23.26 3.27
C GLY A 586 24.85 -21.97 3.53
N LYS A 587 25.46 -20.80 3.33
CA LYS A 587 24.98 -19.49 3.80
C LYS A 587 24.92 -18.42 2.72
N LEU A 588 25.81 -18.49 1.72
CA LEU A 588 25.84 -17.53 0.63
C LEU A 588 24.80 -17.88 -0.45
N ARG A 589 24.01 -16.88 -0.88
CA ARG A 589 23.06 -16.96 -1.99
C ARG A 589 23.78 -16.89 -3.34
N SER A 590 24.53 -17.94 -3.67
CA SER A 590 25.29 -18.08 -4.93
C SER A 590 24.42 -18.32 -6.18
N ASP A 591 23.13 -18.00 -6.09
CA ASP A 591 22.13 -18.07 -7.14
C ASP A 591 21.71 -16.66 -7.63
N ILE A 592 22.07 -15.62 -6.87
CA ILE A 592 21.72 -14.21 -7.09
C ILE A 592 22.85 -13.25 -6.65
N ASP A 593 24.11 -13.70 -6.58
CA ASP A 593 25.25 -12.85 -6.24
C ASP A 593 25.83 -12.10 -7.46
N TYR A 594 26.53 -10.99 -7.21
CA TYR A 594 27.06 -10.14 -8.28
C TYR A 594 28.36 -9.41 -7.92
N ASP A 595 29.28 -9.35 -8.88
CA ASP A 595 30.51 -8.54 -8.83
C ASP A 595 30.40 -7.34 -9.76
N TYR A 596 30.29 -6.14 -9.19
CA TYR A 596 30.25 -4.87 -9.92
C TYR A 596 31.65 -4.41 -10.37
N ILE A 597 32.71 -4.82 -9.68
CA ILE A 597 34.11 -4.47 -10.00
C ILE A 597 34.57 -5.19 -11.27
N ASN A 598 34.23 -6.46 -11.41
CA ASN A 598 34.58 -7.28 -12.60
C ASN A 598 33.41 -7.41 -13.60
N ASN A 599 32.19 -7.02 -13.21
CA ASN A 599 30.95 -7.13 -13.97
C ASN A 599 30.63 -8.58 -14.37
N ASP A 600 30.54 -9.47 -13.37
CA ASP A 600 30.11 -10.86 -13.54
C ASP A 600 29.24 -11.35 -12.36
N THR A 601 28.73 -12.58 -12.46
CA THR A 601 27.83 -13.20 -11.49
C THR A 601 28.59 -14.14 -10.54
N THR A 602 29.73 -13.71 -10.00
CA THR A 602 30.49 -14.44 -8.98
C THR A 602 31.22 -13.45 -8.08
N ALA A 603 30.57 -13.03 -7.00
CA ALA A 603 31.06 -12.08 -6.00
C ALA A 603 32.19 -12.64 -5.10
N GLN A 604 33.18 -13.31 -5.68
CA GLN A 604 34.27 -13.98 -4.99
C GLN A 604 35.20 -12.95 -4.32
N ASP A 605 35.49 -13.15 -3.04
CA ASP A 605 36.47 -12.33 -2.31
C ASP A 605 37.88 -12.51 -2.90
N ASP A 606 38.53 -11.39 -3.19
CA ASP A 606 39.93 -11.27 -3.61
C ASP A 606 40.76 -10.37 -2.68
N ASN A 607 40.13 -9.87 -1.61
CA ASN A 607 40.72 -8.99 -0.61
C ASN A 607 40.97 -9.68 0.74
N LYS A 608 39.97 -10.42 1.26
CA LYS A 608 39.77 -11.03 2.60
C LYS A 608 38.65 -10.43 3.48
N HIS A 609 38.20 -9.20 3.19
CA HIS A 609 37.44 -8.39 4.14
C HIS A 609 35.96 -8.81 4.19
N GLY A 610 35.32 -8.97 3.04
CA GLY A 610 33.91 -9.32 2.95
C GLY A 610 33.63 -10.76 3.39
N THR A 611 34.61 -11.67 3.22
CA THR A 611 34.58 -13.00 3.86
C THR A 611 34.51 -12.90 5.37
N HIS A 612 35.21 -11.95 5.99
CA HIS A 612 35.22 -11.76 7.45
C HIS A 612 33.90 -11.15 7.95
N VAL A 613 33.41 -10.13 7.25
CA VAL A 613 32.11 -9.47 7.48
C VAL A 613 30.94 -10.47 7.38
N ALA A 614 30.91 -11.28 6.32
CA ALA A 614 29.88 -12.31 6.10
C ALA A 614 29.86 -13.36 7.22
N GLY A 615 31.03 -13.77 7.74
CA GLY A 615 31.11 -14.71 8.85
C GLY A 615 30.55 -14.16 10.16
N ILE A 616 30.84 -12.89 10.48
CA ILE A 616 30.28 -12.23 11.68
C ILE A 616 28.75 -12.16 11.58
N ALA A 617 28.24 -11.80 10.39
CA ALA A 617 26.82 -11.70 10.14
C ALA A 617 26.11 -13.06 10.26
N ALA A 618 26.56 -14.10 9.54
CA ALA A 618 25.87 -15.39 9.48
C ALA A 618 26.75 -16.57 8.99
N ALA A 619 27.93 -16.80 9.59
CA ALA A 619 28.62 -18.09 9.47
C ALA A 619 27.73 -19.28 9.90
N THR A 620 28.08 -20.50 9.47
CA THR A 620 27.28 -21.73 9.68
C THR A 620 27.40 -22.25 11.11
N THR A 621 26.69 -21.63 12.03
CA THR A 621 26.71 -21.94 13.47
C THR A 621 26.20 -23.36 13.81
N ASP A 622 26.79 -24.00 14.82
CA ASP A 622 26.50 -25.34 15.38
C ASP A 622 27.00 -26.53 14.52
N ASN A 623 27.98 -26.30 13.65
CA ASN A 623 28.46 -27.26 12.64
C ASN A 623 29.72 -28.07 13.03
N ALA A 624 30.22 -27.91 14.25
CA ALA A 624 31.44 -28.48 14.85
C ALA A 624 32.75 -28.06 14.18
N ARG A 625 32.79 -26.85 13.63
CA ARG A 625 33.93 -26.20 12.97
C ARG A 625 33.92 -24.70 13.29
N GLY A 626 35.07 -24.05 13.13
CA GLY A 626 35.16 -22.63 12.85
C GLY A 626 34.46 -21.71 13.85
N VAL A 627 33.60 -20.82 13.34
CA VAL A 627 33.01 -19.69 14.09
C VAL A 627 31.50 -19.59 13.92
N ALA A 628 30.83 -19.11 14.96
CA ALA A 628 29.41 -18.77 14.92
C ALA A 628 29.20 -17.40 14.25
N GLY A 629 28.17 -17.29 13.42
CA GLY A 629 27.60 -16.01 12.99
C GLY A 629 26.44 -15.59 13.90
N LEU A 630 26.20 -14.29 14.06
CA LEU A 630 25.14 -13.83 14.96
C LEU A 630 23.73 -14.15 14.42
N GLY A 631 23.49 -13.97 13.12
CA GLY A 631 22.31 -14.47 12.41
C GLY A 631 22.42 -15.97 12.15
N TRP A 632 22.33 -16.77 13.21
CA TRP A 632 22.59 -18.23 13.25
C TRP A 632 21.97 -19.01 12.07
N ASN A 633 20.71 -18.74 11.72
CA ASN A 633 19.97 -19.33 10.59
C ASN A 633 19.73 -18.36 9.41
N ALA A 634 20.14 -17.09 9.54
CA ALA A 634 20.08 -16.11 8.45
C ALA A 634 20.99 -16.49 7.27
N THR A 635 20.76 -15.89 6.11
CA THR A 635 21.54 -16.09 4.88
C THR A 635 22.17 -14.79 4.39
N VAL A 636 23.23 -14.89 3.59
CA VAL A 636 23.99 -13.75 3.05
C VAL A 636 23.84 -13.67 1.54
N LEU A 637 23.58 -12.48 1.02
CA LEU A 637 23.75 -12.12 -0.40
C LEU A 637 25.05 -11.31 -0.54
N PRO A 638 26.14 -11.88 -1.07
CA PRO A 638 27.37 -11.13 -1.32
C PRO A 638 27.19 -10.25 -2.56
N LEU A 639 27.43 -8.95 -2.42
CA LEU A 639 27.52 -8.01 -3.55
C LEU A 639 28.90 -7.35 -3.49
N LYS A 640 29.72 -7.62 -4.51
CA LYS A 640 31.10 -7.16 -4.55
C LYS A 640 31.16 -5.78 -5.22
N VAL A 641 31.26 -4.75 -4.39
CA VAL A 641 31.39 -3.33 -4.75
C VAL A 641 32.76 -2.76 -4.40
N LEU A 642 33.67 -3.57 -3.83
CA LEU A 642 35.05 -3.21 -3.52
C LEU A 642 36.02 -4.20 -4.18
N ASN A 643 37.12 -3.68 -4.72
CA ASN A 643 38.16 -4.45 -5.39
C ASN A 643 39.18 -5.08 -4.42
N ALA A 644 40.17 -5.82 -4.94
CA ALA A 644 41.26 -6.43 -4.17
C ALA A 644 42.02 -5.49 -3.21
N ALA A 645 41.99 -4.16 -3.42
CA ALA A 645 42.61 -3.18 -2.52
C ALA A 645 41.66 -2.67 -1.41
N GLY A 646 40.37 -3.03 -1.45
CA GLY A 646 39.34 -2.50 -0.54
C GLY A 646 38.80 -1.14 -0.98
N SER A 647 38.67 -0.91 -2.29
CA SER A 647 38.20 0.38 -2.86
C SER A 647 37.19 0.15 -3.99
N GLY A 648 36.23 1.06 -4.16
CA GLY A 648 35.15 0.97 -5.15
C GLY A 648 34.53 2.33 -5.47
N GLY A 649 33.56 2.36 -6.40
CA GLY A 649 32.84 3.57 -6.80
C GLY A 649 31.46 3.71 -6.16
N THR A 650 30.97 4.95 -6.06
CA THR A 650 29.61 5.24 -5.56
C THR A 650 28.52 4.69 -6.49
N ASP A 651 28.78 4.63 -7.80
CA ASP A 651 27.81 4.13 -8.78
C ASP A 651 27.58 2.61 -8.66
N ASP A 652 28.63 1.85 -8.33
CA ASP A 652 28.56 0.42 -8.03
C ASP A 652 27.77 0.19 -6.74
N LEU A 653 28.02 1.02 -5.72
CA LEU A 653 27.34 0.99 -4.43
C LEU A 653 25.84 1.28 -4.58
N VAL A 654 25.48 2.34 -5.31
CA VAL A 654 24.09 2.69 -5.68
C VAL A 654 23.39 1.50 -6.35
N SER A 655 24.04 0.88 -7.33
CA SER A 655 23.50 -0.24 -8.09
C SER A 655 23.26 -1.47 -7.20
N ALA A 656 24.19 -1.76 -6.28
CA ALA A 656 24.09 -2.87 -5.35
C ALA A 656 23.02 -2.69 -4.27
N ILE A 657 22.79 -1.46 -3.77
CA ILE A 657 21.75 -1.17 -2.78
C ILE A 657 20.35 -1.43 -3.39
N ILE A 658 20.11 -0.95 -4.60
CA ILE A 658 18.85 -1.18 -5.34
C ILE A 658 18.67 -2.68 -5.61
N TYR A 659 19.72 -3.34 -6.11
CA TYR A 659 19.71 -4.79 -6.39
C TYR A 659 19.37 -5.62 -5.15
N ALA A 660 19.95 -5.29 -3.99
CA ALA A 660 19.67 -5.98 -2.73
C ALA A 660 18.20 -5.87 -2.31
N ALA A 661 17.60 -4.68 -2.45
CA ALA A 661 16.20 -4.45 -2.12
C ALA A 661 15.24 -5.23 -3.05
N ASP A 662 15.52 -5.25 -4.36
CA ASP A 662 14.69 -5.99 -5.32
C ASP A 662 14.83 -7.52 -5.20
N HIS A 663 15.98 -8.03 -4.76
CA HIS A 663 16.21 -9.47 -4.55
C HIS A 663 15.84 -9.95 -3.13
N GLY A 664 15.08 -9.14 -2.39
CA GLY A 664 14.42 -9.54 -1.15
C GLY A 664 15.32 -9.57 0.10
N ALA A 665 16.47 -8.87 0.08
CA ALA A 665 17.22 -8.64 1.31
C ALA A 665 16.38 -7.81 2.30
N LYS A 666 16.35 -8.20 3.58
CA LYS A 666 15.72 -7.40 4.63
C LYS A 666 16.68 -6.43 5.28
N ILE A 667 17.97 -6.68 5.15
CA ILE A 667 19.05 -5.88 5.74
C ILE A 667 20.14 -5.68 4.68
N VAL A 668 20.62 -4.44 4.53
CA VAL A 668 21.80 -4.09 3.72
C VAL A 668 22.92 -3.71 4.67
N SER A 669 24.07 -4.37 4.56
CA SER A 669 25.21 -4.26 5.46
C SER A 669 26.43 -3.71 4.72
N MET A 670 26.77 -2.44 4.95
CA MET A 670 27.83 -1.71 4.26
C MET A 670 29.03 -1.49 5.19
N SER A 671 30.07 -2.30 5.05
CA SER A 671 31.25 -2.26 5.95
C SER A 671 32.37 -1.35 5.42
N LEU A 672 31.98 -0.26 4.75
CA LEU A 672 32.80 0.66 3.97
C LEU A 672 32.53 2.11 4.38
N SER A 673 33.49 3.01 4.12
CA SER A 673 33.34 4.45 4.38
C SER A 673 34.31 5.27 3.52
N THR A 674 34.02 6.57 3.32
CA THR A 674 35.03 7.54 2.86
C THR A 674 35.98 7.98 3.97
N ASP A 675 37.01 8.74 3.59
CA ASP A 675 37.91 9.43 4.52
C ASP A 675 37.27 10.77 4.98
N PRO A 676 37.19 11.06 6.30
CA PRO A 676 36.58 12.30 6.81
C PRO A 676 37.33 13.58 6.41
N ASP A 677 38.60 13.51 5.97
CA ASP A 677 39.31 14.67 5.41
C ASP A 677 38.76 15.10 4.03
N GLN A 678 37.84 14.33 3.42
CA GLN A 678 37.10 14.74 2.22
C GLN A 678 35.90 15.65 2.52
N ASP A 679 35.40 15.67 3.76
CA ASP A 679 34.31 16.54 4.24
C ASP A 679 33.01 16.46 3.39
N LEU A 680 32.54 15.23 3.11
CA LEU A 680 31.43 14.95 2.21
C LEU A 680 30.09 14.86 2.93
N ASP A 681 29.05 15.48 2.37
CA ASP A 681 27.64 15.34 2.77
C ASP A 681 26.90 14.39 1.82
N CYS A 682 26.22 13.37 2.36
CA CYS A 682 25.57 12.36 1.53
C CYS A 682 24.49 12.93 0.60
N VAL A 683 23.75 13.96 1.02
CA VAL A 683 22.61 14.51 0.30
C VAL A 683 23.05 15.52 -0.76
N SER A 684 24.01 16.40 -0.45
CA SER A 684 24.48 17.40 -1.44
C SER A 684 25.56 16.90 -2.38
N ASP A 685 26.48 16.04 -1.91
CA ASP A 685 27.61 15.58 -2.73
C ASP A 685 27.35 14.23 -3.42
N THR A 686 26.48 13.39 -2.84
CA THR A 686 26.08 12.09 -3.43
C THR A 686 24.57 11.83 -3.45
N PRO A 687 23.75 12.73 -4.05
CA PRO A 687 22.29 12.58 -4.05
C PRO A 687 21.79 11.25 -4.65
N SER A 688 22.54 10.60 -5.54
CA SER A 688 22.22 9.26 -6.06
C SER A 688 22.32 8.17 -4.97
N LEU A 689 23.29 8.27 -4.06
CA LEU A 689 23.47 7.36 -2.93
C LEU A 689 22.36 7.54 -1.89
N ALA A 690 22.05 8.78 -1.53
CA ALA A 690 20.89 9.09 -0.68
C ALA A 690 19.59 8.54 -1.29
N SER A 691 19.38 8.72 -2.61
CA SER A 691 18.19 8.20 -3.32
C SER A 691 18.11 6.66 -3.32
N ALA A 692 19.25 5.97 -3.43
CA ALA A 692 19.30 4.51 -3.41
C ALA A 692 19.01 3.94 -2.01
N ILE A 693 19.47 4.62 -0.96
CA ILE A 693 19.22 4.26 0.44
C ILE A 693 17.75 4.47 0.79
N GLU A 694 17.15 5.61 0.39
CA GLU A 694 15.70 5.84 0.52
C GLU A 694 14.86 4.81 -0.27
N TYR A 695 15.32 4.40 -1.45
CA TYR A 695 14.68 3.31 -2.19
C TYR A 695 14.69 1.99 -1.40
N ALA A 696 15.81 1.62 -0.77
CA ALA A 696 15.87 0.43 0.08
C ALA A 696 14.95 0.56 1.31
N TYR A 697 15.00 1.69 2.01
CA TYR A 697 14.18 1.96 3.19
C TYR A 697 12.67 1.89 2.89
N THR A 698 12.20 2.58 1.83
CA THR A 698 10.79 2.54 1.40
C THR A 698 10.31 1.16 0.92
N ARG A 699 11.23 0.28 0.51
CA ARG A 699 10.95 -1.14 0.21
C ARG A 699 10.95 -2.04 1.46
N GLY A 700 11.13 -1.47 2.64
CA GLY A 700 11.11 -2.18 3.93
C GLY A 700 12.41 -2.90 4.26
N VAL A 701 13.55 -2.34 3.83
CA VAL A 701 14.91 -2.84 4.08
C VAL A 701 15.62 -1.95 5.09
N LEU A 702 16.26 -2.55 6.10
CA LEU A 702 17.09 -1.81 7.06
C LEU A 702 18.52 -1.67 6.53
N VAL A 703 19.00 -0.44 6.37
CA VAL A 703 20.36 -0.15 5.90
C VAL A 703 21.27 0.11 7.10
N VAL A 704 22.42 -0.59 7.17
CA VAL A 704 23.36 -0.57 8.31
C VAL A 704 24.77 -0.32 7.79
N THR A 705 25.49 0.64 8.37
CA THR A 705 26.79 1.11 7.85
C THR A 705 27.86 1.32 8.93
N ALA A 706 29.11 1.16 8.53
CA ALA A 706 30.27 1.46 9.36
C ALA A 706 30.47 2.98 9.54
N ALA A 707 30.76 3.44 10.76
CA ALA A 707 31.07 4.84 11.04
C ALA A 707 32.44 5.32 10.49
N GLY A 708 33.33 4.39 10.13
CA GLY A 708 34.67 4.66 9.60
C GLY A 708 35.79 4.59 10.67
N ASN A 709 37.02 4.44 10.19
CA ASN A 709 38.17 3.96 10.98
C ASN A 709 39.33 4.98 11.09
N ALA A 710 39.05 6.28 10.99
CA ALA A 710 40.06 7.34 10.91
C ALA A 710 40.31 8.09 12.23
N TYR A 711 39.60 7.76 13.31
CA TYR A 711 39.50 8.58 14.54
C TYR A 711 39.03 10.03 14.25
N GLY A 712 38.24 10.21 13.18
CA GLY A 712 37.70 11.49 12.71
C GLY A 712 36.22 11.68 13.04
N ASN A 713 35.60 12.68 12.40
CA ASN A 713 34.15 12.90 12.53
C ASN A 713 33.37 12.01 11.55
N ALA A 714 32.42 11.22 12.06
CA ALA A 714 31.51 10.43 11.24
C ALA A 714 30.50 11.30 10.45
N ASP A 715 30.20 12.51 10.93
CA ASP A 715 29.30 13.47 10.24
C ASP A 715 29.84 13.93 8.86
N LYS A 716 31.08 13.58 8.52
CA LYS A 716 31.82 13.98 7.29
C LYS A 716 32.05 12.81 6.31
N VAL A 717 31.38 11.69 6.54
CA VAL A 717 31.72 10.39 5.95
C VAL A 717 30.47 9.77 5.34
N ILE A 718 30.53 9.43 4.05
CA ILE A 718 29.48 8.67 3.37
C ILE A 718 29.81 7.16 3.42
N PRO A 719 28.80 6.26 3.49
CA PRO A 719 27.38 6.55 3.69
C PRO A 719 26.98 6.79 5.17
N ALA A 720 27.93 6.94 6.09
CA ALA A 720 27.67 7.09 7.52
C ALA A 720 26.84 8.33 7.94
N ASN A 721 26.77 9.36 7.09
CA ASN A 721 25.92 10.55 7.28
C ASN A 721 24.73 10.62 6.31
N CYS A 722 24.36 9.53 5.65
CA CYS A 722 23.13 9.47 4.85
C CYS A 722 21.87 9.39 5.73
N PRO A 723 20.72 9.92 5.27
CA PRO A 723 19.42 9.56 5.82
C PRO A 723 19.13 8.05 5.67
N HIS A 724 18.23 7.51 6.51
CA HIS A 724 17.73 6.13 6.48
C HIS A 724 18.78 5.00 6.66
N VAL A 725 19.93 5.29 7.28
CA VAL A 725 20.92 4.28 7.72
C VAL A 725 21.02 4.19 9.23
N LEU A 726 21.48 3.04 9.76
CA LEU A 726 22.04 2.92 11.11
C LEU A 726 23.58 2.92 11.04
N THR A 727 24.21 3.91 11.63
CA THR A 727 25.67 4.12 11.61
C THR A 727 26.33 3.61 12.90
N ILE A 728 27.26 2.66 12.71
CA ILE A 728 27.76 1.79 13.79
C ILE A 728 29.21 2.11 14.19
N GLY A 729 29.39 2.47 15.46
CA GLY A 729 30.69 2.64 16.12
C GLY A 729 31.30 1.32 16.63
N ALA A 730 32.62 1.29 16.80
CA ALA A 730 33.35 0.09 17.24
C ALA A 730 33.73 0.14 18.73
N THR A 731 33.49 -0.95 19.45
CA THR A 731 33.92 -1.17 20.84
C THR A 731 34.99 -2.25 20.97
N THR A 732 35.77 -2.15 22.04
CA THR A 732 36.70 -3.17 22.54
C THR A 732 36.03 -4.08 23.58
N SER A 733 36.61 -5.24 23.89
CA SER A 733 36.17 -6.14 24.97
C SER A 733 36.06 -5.49 26.35
N SER A 734 36.73 -4.35 26.54
CA SER A 734 36.71 -3.53 27.75
C SER A 734 35.62 -2.45 27.81
N ASP A 735 34.63 -2.47 26.89
CA ASP A 735 33.57 -1.46 26.73
C ASP A 735 34.10 -0.03 26.52
N ARG A 736 35.26 0.08 25.88
CA ARG A 736 35.81 1.35 25.40
C ARG A 736 35.61 1.45 23.89
N ARG A 737 35.28 2.62 23.37
CA ARG A 737 35.38 2.93 21.94
C ARG A 737 36.76 2.54 21.44
N ALA A 738 36.81 1.84 20.31
CA ALA A 738 38.06 1.42 19.69
C ALA A 738 38.82 2.65 19.17
N SER A 739 40.16 2.65 19.31
CA SER A 739 40.98 3.86 19.08
C SER A 739 41.08 4.34 17.63
N PHE A 740 40.42 3.65 16.70
CA PHE A 740 40.25 4.04 15.29
C PHE A 740 38.81 4.49 14.98
N SER A 741 37.82 4.18 15.83
CA SER A 741 36.41 4.46 15.54
C SER A 741 36.19 5.97 15.45
N ASN A 742 35.59 6.41 14.35
CA ASN A 742 35.05 7.76 14.23
C ASN A 742 33.96 8.01 15.29
N THR A 743 33.66 9.29 15.49
CA THR A 743 32.66 9.81 16.45
C THR A 743 31.83 10.90 15.78
N GLY A 744 30.56 11.08 16.13
CA GLY A 744 29.71 12.09 15.49
C GLY A 744 28.26 12.07 15.97
N ASN A 745 27.47 13.02 15.50
CA ASN A 745 26.03 13.09 15.72
C ASN A 745 25.28 12.00 14.94
N VAL A 746 25.87 11.54 13.84
CA VAL A 746 25.34 10.44 13.03
C VAL A 746 25.52 9.06 13.66
N ILE A 747 26.32 8.88 14.72
CA ILE A 747 26.43 7.57 15.40
C ILE A 747 25.08 7.19 16.02
N ASP A 748 24.60 5.97 15.77
CA ASP A 748 23.33 5.46 16.31
C ASP A 748 23.56 4.42 17.41
N LEU A 749 24.50 3.51 17.17
CA LEU A 749 24.81 2.37 18.03
C LEU A 749 26.30 2.06 18.00
N ALA A 750 26.75 1.28 18.97
CA ALA A 750 28.06 0.65 18.96
C ALA A 750 27.96 -0.88 19.04
N ALA A 751 28.93 -1.58 18.47
CA ALA A 751 29.04 -3.04 18.55
C ALA A 751 30.51 -3.49 18.70
N PRO A 752 30.78 -4.77 19.05
CA PRO A 752 32.14 -5.30 19.10
C PRO A 752 32.87 -5.14 17.76
N GLY A 753 33.99 -4.42 17.74
CA GLY A 753 34.71 -4.10 16.50
C GLY A 753 36.23 -4.16 16.59
N SER A 754 36.80 -4.62 17.71
CA SER A 754 38.26 -4.72 17.87
C SER A 754 38.69 -6.12 18.31
N SER A 755 39.72 -6.67 17.67
CA SER A 755 40.15 -8.07 17.81
C SER A 755 38.98 -9.05 17.68
N ILE A 756 38.27 -8.99 16.54
CA ILE A 756 37.12 -9.85 16.23
C ILE A 756 37.58 -11.02 15.36
N LEU A 757 37.33 -12.25 15.83
CA LEU A 757 37.60 -13.48 15.09
C LEU A 757 36.44 -13.82 14.16
N SER A 758 36.75 -14.08 12.89
CA SER A 758 35.79 -14.55 11.89
C SER A 758 36.48 -15.35 10.77
N THR A 759 35.70 -15.81 9.80
CA THR A 759 36.12 -16.48 8.55
C THR A 759 37.05 -15.60 7.70
N TYR A 760 37.98 -16.19 6.96
CA TYR A 760 39.05 -15.44 6.29
C TYR A 760 39.54 -16.09 4.99
N TRP A 761 39.78 -15.27 3.96
CA TRP A 761 40.30 -15.66 2.65
C TRP A 761 41.79 -15.30 2.51
N PRO A 762 42.62 -16.09 1.81
CA PRO A 762 42.26 -17.30 1.05
C PRO A 762 42.34 -18.61 1.85
N GLY A 763 41.43 -19.53 1.51
CA GLY A 763 41.63 -20.96 1.77
C GLY A 763 40.89 -21.54 2.98
N GLY A 764 39.74 -20.96 3.37
CA GLY A 764 38.94 -21.50 4.48
C GLY A 764 39.55 -21.26 5.87
N GLY A 765 40.23 -20.12 6.05
CA GLY A 765 40.94 -19.77 7.28
C GLY A 765 40.10 -18.93 8.25
N TYR A 766 40.68 -18.58 9.41
CA TYR A 766 40.05 -17.70 10.40
C TYR A 766 41.13 -16.76 10.94
N ASP A 767 40.81 -15.48 11.11
CA ASP A 767 41.75 -14.48 11.62
C ASP A 767 41.05 -13.35 12.40
N TYR A 768 41.83 -12.58 13.15
CA TYR A 768 41.36 -11.44 13.93
C TYR A 768 41.49 -10.14 13.13
N LEU A 769 40.40 -9.39 12.99
CA LEU A 769 40.41 -8.04 12.40
C LEU A 769 39.87 -6.97 13.37
N ASP A 770 40.18 -5.72 13.05
CA ASP A 770 39.83 -4.50 13.78
C ASP A 770 39.16 -3.50 12.83
N GLY A 771 37.95 -3.06 13.14
CA GLY A 771 37.22 -2.05 12.37
C GLY A 771 35.77 -1.83 12.81
N THR A 772 35.22 -0.65 12.52
CA THR A 772 33.75 -0.41 12.47
C THR A 772 33.08 -1.34 11.46
N SER A 773 33.82 -1.74 10.44
CA SER A 773 33.52 -2.83 9.51
C SER A 773 33.28 -4.21 10.16
N MET A 774 33.83 -4.48 11.35
CA MET A 774 33.52 -5.71 12.12
C MET A 774 32.35 -5.49 13.10
N ALA A 775 32.09 -4.25 13.52
CA ALA A 775 30.95 -3.89 14.36
C ALA A 775 29.61 -3.91 13.57
N THR A 776 29.63 -3.41 12.34
CA THR A 776 28.48 -3.35 11.41
C THR A 776 27.77 -4.71 11.23
N PRO A 777 28.45 -5.82 10.83
CA PRO A 777 27.80 -7.12 10.65
C PRO A 777 27.24 -7.75 11.93
N TYR A 778 27.71 -7.37 13.14
CA TYR A 778 27.03 -7.77 14.37
C TYR A 778 25.66 -7.10 14.50
N VAL A 779 25.52 -5.83 14.11
CA VAL A 779 24.20 -5.17 14.12
C VAL A 779 23.29 -5.75 13.04
N SER A 780 23.82 -6.02 11.84
CA SER A 780 23.08 -6.71 10.78
C SER A 780 22.63 -8.12 11.18
N GLY A 781 23.50 -8.91 11.82
CA GLY A 781 23.15 -10.23 12.36
C GLY A 781 22.10 -10.17 13.46
N LEU A 782 22.15 -9.14 14.33
CA LEU A 782 21.14 -8.95 15.37
C LEU A 782 19.79 -8.50 14.80
N ALA A 783 19.79 -7.58 13.83
CA ALA A 783 18.56 -7.18 13.13
C ALA A 783 17.82 -8.39 12.54
N ALA A 784 18.55 -9.39 12.03
CA ALA A 784 17.95 -10.66 11.58
C ALA A 784 17.33 -11.48 12.72
N LEU A 785 17.98 -11.59 13.89
CA LEU A 785 17.38 -12.26 15.05
C LEU A 785 16.09 -11.56 15.51
N VAL A 786 16.09 -10.22 15.56
CA VAL A 786 14.92 -9.41 15.93
C VAL A 786 13.78 -9.62 14.92
N TRP A 787 14.07 -9.55 13.62
CA TRP A 787 13.02 -9.69 12.59
C TRP A 787 12.43 -11.11 12.54
N ALA A 788 13.23 -12.16 12.77
CA ALA A 788 12.71 -13.52 12.85
C ALA A 788 11.89 -13.77 14.13
N ALA A 789 12.16 -13.05 15.23
CA ALA A 789 11.33 -13.08 16.42
C ALA A 789 10.01 -12.29 16.25
N HIS A 790 10.07 -11.17 15.52
CA HIS A 790 8.99 -10.20 15.33
C HIS A 790 8.74 -9.95 13.84
N PRO A 791 8.20 -10.93 13.07
CA PRO A 791 8.15 -10.89 11.61
C PRO A 791 7.30 -9.75 11.02
N THR A 792 6.44 -9.13 11.82
CA THR A 792 5.59 -8.00 11.42
C THR A 792 6.23 -6.63 11.65
N TYR A 793 7.47 -6.54 12.15
CA TYR A 793 8.12 -5.25 12.39
C TYR A 793 8.50 -4.51 11.09
N THR A 794 8.45 -3.18 11.13
CA THR A 794 9.03 -2.26 10.13
C THR A 794 10.53 -2.05 10.35
N PRO A 795 11.29 -1.45 9.40
CA PRO A 795 12.67 -1.03 9.63
C PRO A 795 12.83 -0.17 10.90
N ASP A 796 11.92 0.78 11.13
CA ASP A 796 11.93 1.66 12.32
C ASP A 796 11.70 0.90 13.62
N GLN A 797 10.82 -0.12 13.60
CA GLN A 797 10.51 -0.93 14.77
C GLN A 797 11.68 -1.87 15.11
N VAL A 798 12.39 -2.41 14.10
CA VAL A 798 13.65 -3.13 14.33
C VAL A 798 14.74 -2.19 14.82
N ALA A 799 14.92 -1.02 14.20
CA ALA A 799 15.87 0.00 14.65
C ALA A 799 15.62 0.44 16.10
N ALA A 800 14.36 0.72 16.46
CA ALA A 800 13.96 1.06 17.83
C ALA A 800 14.21 -0.08 18.82
N ALA A 801 13.95 -1.33 18.44
CA ALA A 801 14.29 -2.49 19.26
C ALA A 801 15.80 -2.65 19.51
N LEU A 802 16.65 -2.29 18.53
CA LEU A 802 18.11 -2.28 18.67
C LEU A 802 18.61 -1.11 19.55
N LEU A 803 18.01 0.08 19.38
CA LEU A 803 18.40 1.32 20.05
C LEU A 803 17.99 1.33 21.53
N ASP A 804 16.73 1.02 21.83
CA ASP A 804 16.16 1.18 23.18
C ASP A 804 16.53 0.03 24.14
N ASN A 805 17.09 -1.07 23.62
CA ASN A 805 17.62 -2.18 24.41
C ASN A 805 19.15 -2.20 24.48
N ALA A 806 19.85 -1.19 23.94
CA ALA A 806 21.30 -1.11 24.01
C ALA A 806 21.80 -0.93 25.45
N VAL A 807 22.98 -1.48 25.75
CA VAL A 807 23.71 -1.19 26.97
C VAL A 807 24.40 0.16 26.82
N ASP A 808 23.77 1.20 27.39
CA ASP A 808 24.31 2.54 27.59
C ASP A 808 25.80 2.49 28.03
N LEU A 809 26.65 3.17 27.27
CA LEU A 809 28.09 3.32 27.50
C LEU A 809 28.47 4.78 27.26
N GLY A 810 29.22 5.39 28.19
CA GLY A 810 29.73 6.75 28.05
C GLY A 810 28.94 7.75 28.89
N GLY A 811 28.32 8.73 28.24
CA GLY A 811 27.33 9.62 28.84
C GLY A 811 25.94 9.00 28.82
N ALA A 812 25.16 9.18 29.89
CA ALA A 812 23.85 8.52 30.01
C ALA A 812 22.84 8.98 28.93
N GLY A 813 22.25 8.01 28.23
CA GLY A 813 21.44 8.23 27.03
C GLY A 813 22.28 8.16 25.74
N TRP A 814 21.87 8.90 24.70
CA TRP A 814 22.63 8.97 23.46
C TRP A 814 23.89 9.85 23.61
N ASP A 815 25.05 9.37 23.14
CA ASP A 815 26.26 10.19 22.96
C ASP A 815 27.00 9.96 21.63
N ALA A 816 27.91 10.88 21.29
CA ALA A 816 28.63 10.88 20.01
C ALA A 816 29.81 9.89 19.92
N GLU A 817 30.14 9.15 20.98
CA GLU A 817 31.17 8.10 20.99
C GLU A 817 30.58 6.68 20.88
N PHE A 818 29.36 6.45 21.39
CA PHE A 818 28.71 5.13 21.41
C PHE A 818 27.29 5.09 20.82
N GLY A 819 26.70 6.22 20.45
CA GLY A 819 25.29 6.30 20.10
C GLY A 819 24.43 6.01 21.32
N CYS A 820 23.43 5.13 21.19
CA CYS A 820 22.65 4.60 22.30
C CYS A 820 23.38 3.56 23.16
N GLY A 821 24.64 3.25 22.87
CA GLY A 821 25.45 2.28 23.61
C GLY A 821 25.77 1.01 22.81
N ARG A 822 26.27 -0.01 23.50
CA ARG A 822 26.62 -1.30 22.89
C ARG A 822 25.37 -2.17 22.74
N ILE A 823 25.15 -2.75 21.56
CA ILE A 823 24.02 -3.69 21.33
C ILE A 823 23.91 -4.80 22.41
N ASP A 824 22.67 -5.13 22.76
CA ASP A 824 22.29 -6.31 23.54
C ASP A 824 21.36 -7.19 22.69
N ALA A 825 21.84 -8.37 22.31
CA ALA A 825 21.09 -9.30 21.49
C ALA A 825 19.88 -9.88 22.24
N ALA A 826 20.04 -10.14 23.53
CA ALA A 826 18.96 -10.68 24.35
C ALA A 826 17.90 -9.62 24.62
N GLY A 827 18.31 -8.40 24.99
CA GLY A 827 17.40 -7.27 25.16
C GLY A 827 16.56 -7.01 23.91
N SER A 828 17.21 -6.83 22.76
CA SER A 828 16.53 -6.48 21.50
C SER A 828 15.55 -7.56 21.03
N VAL A 829 15.91 -8.85 21.16
CA VAL A 829 15.06 -9.97 20.74
C VAL A 829 13.90 -10.21 21.70
N ILE A 830 14.13 -10.14 23.02
CA ILE A 830 13.14 -10.52 24.05
C ILE A 830 12.16 -9.39 24.35
N THR A 831 12.65 -8.15 24.47
CA THR A 831 11.79 -6.98 24.71
C THR A 831 11.07 -6.53 23.44
N GLY A 832 11.74 -6.62 22.29
CA GLY A 832 11.28 -6.00 21.05
C GLY A 832 11.27 -4.47 21.15
N THR A 833 10.39 -3.83 20.36
CA THR A 833 10.17 -2.37 20.42
C THR A 833 9.02 -2.00 21.35
N GLN A 834 9.05 -0.76 21.86
CA GLN A 834 7.94 -0.12 22.59
C GLN A 834 7.10 0.82 21.69
N GLY A 835 7.46 1.00 20.41
CA GLY A 835 6.74 1.84 19.46
C GLY A 835 7.40 1.93 18.07
N ASN A 836 7.00 2.92 17.28
CA ASN A 836 7.49 3.13 15.91
C ASN A 836 8.74 4.04 15.81
N SER A 837 9.32 4.44 16.94
CA SER A 837 10.56 5.24 16.99
C SER A 837 11.26 4.98 18.32
N SER A 838 12.60 5.06 18.31
CA SER A 838 13.43 4.94 19.51
C SER A 838 13.15 6.07 20.51
N THR A 839 13.16 5.74 21.79
CA THR A 839 13.15 6.69 22.92
C THR A 839 14.55 7.23 23.23
N CYS A 840 15.61 6.47 22.91
CA CYS A 840 16.99 6.93 23.04
C CYS A 840 17.40 7.93 21.94
N LYS A 841 17.20 7.60 20.66
CA LYS A 841 17.46 8.47 19.51
C LYS A 841 16.21 8.55 18.61
N PRO A 842 15.22 9.41 18.95
CA PRO A 842 14.05 9.62 18.11
C PRO A 842 14.45 10.00 16.68
N ASN A 843 13.71 9.47 15.70
CA ASN A 843 13.96 9.70 14.27
C ASN A 843 15.34 9.24 13.77
N ALA A 844 15.94 8.19 14.35
CA ALA A 844 17.26 7.67 13.93
C ALA A 844 17.36 7.37 12.42
N LEU A 845 16.28 6.90 11.77
CA LEU A 845 16.25 6.69 10.32
C LEU A 845 15.75 7.92 9.53
N SER A 846 15.07 8.89 10.13
CA SER A 846 14.33 9.95 9.42
C SER A 846 14.93 11.35 9.62
N SER A 847 15.84 11.74 8.71
CA SER A 847 16.65 12.96 8.83
C SER A 847 16.48 14.02 7.72
N VAL A 848 15.35 14.04 7.01
CA VAL A 848 14.82 15.27 6.35
C VAL A 848 13.29 15.32 6.49
N ASP A 849 12.73 16.51 6.77
CA ASP A 849 11.27 16.76 6.72
C ASP A 849 10.75 16.73 5.27
N VAL A 850 10.27 15.56 4.80
CA VAL A 850 9.39 15.46 3.63
C VAL A 850 8.20 14.57 3.96
N ALA A 851 7.05 15.18 4.24
CA ALA A 851 5.82 14.44 4.47
C ALA A 851 5.20 13.98 3.14
N HIS A 852 5.16 12.66 2.91
CA HIS A 852 4.19 12.00 2.03
C HIS A 852 3.79 10.66 2.65
N ALA A 853 2.49 10.46 2.86
CA ALA A 853 1.93 9.18 3.28
C ALA A 853 1.06 8.62 2.14
N VAL A 854 1.22 7.34 1.82
CA VAL A 854 0.36 6.60 0.88
C VAL A 854 -0.13 5.34 1.60
N PRO A 855 -1.40 4.91 1.45
CA PRO A 855 -2.00 3.92 2.36
C PRO A 855 -1.58 2.47 2.08
N ALA A 856 -1.82 1.61 3.07
CA ALA A 856 -1.56 0.17 2.97
C ALA A 856 -2.72 -0.61 2.34
N THR A 857 -2.43 -1.52 1.40
CA THR A 857 -3.25 -2.70 1.09
C THR A 857 -2.42 -3.81 0.46
N GLU A 858 -2.17 -4.89 1.20
CA GLU A 858 -2.40 -6.28 0.76
C GLU A 858 -2.31 -7.23 1.99
N PRO A 859 -3.01 -8.39 2.00
CA PRO A 859 -3.02 -9.31 3.12
C PRO A 859 -1.87 -10.34 3.06
N PRO A 860 -1.21 -10.67 4.18
CA PRO A 860 -0.24 -11.77 4.23
C PRO A 860 -0.90 -13.15 4.15
N ALA A 861 -0.14 -14.14 3.67
CA ALA A 861 -0.62 -15.50 3.39
C ALA A 861 -0.92 -16.37 4.65
N GLU A 862 -1.60 -17.50 4.43
CA GLU A 862 -2.25 -18.32 5.47
C GLU A 862 -1.33 -19.01 6.50
N GLY A 863 -1.85 -19.19 7.72
CA GLY A 863 -1.17 -19.86 8.83
C GLY A 863 -2.12 -20.62 9.79
N SER A 864 -2.67 -21.75 9.32
CA SER A 864 -3.23 -22.86 10.13
C SER A 864 -4.09 -22.53 11.38
N TYR A 865 -5.15 -21.74 11.21
CA TYR A 865 -6.28 -21.69 12.14
C TYR A 865 -7.56 -22.21 11.46
N LEU A 866 -8.58 -22.55 12.25
CA LEU A 866 -9.90 -22.95 11.75
C LEU A 866 -10.75 -21.71 11.46
N PRO A 867 -11.18 -21.47 10.20
CA PRO A 867 -12.04 -20.33 9.86
C PRO A 867 -13.39 -20.39 10.57
N GLY A 868 -13.97 -19.22 10.82
CA GLY A 868 -15.24 -19.02 11.52
C GLY A 868 -15.19 -19.21 13.04
N ARG A 869 -14.00 -19.35 13.66
CA ARG A 869 -13.88 -19.75 15.08
C ARG A 869 -12.96 -18.88 15.92
N LEU A 870 -13.49 -18.40 17.04
CA LEU A 870 -12.74 -17.75 18.11
C LEU A 870 -12.89 -18.53 19.43
N ILE A 871 -11.83 -18.52 20.24
CA ILE A 871 -11.88 -18.93 21.65
C ILE A 871 -11.85 -17.65 22.47
N VAL A 872 -12.91 -17.41 23.25
CA VAL A 872 -13.11 -16.17 24.03
C VAL A 872 -13.36 -16.53 25.48
N LYS A 873 -12.89 -15.71 26.42
CA LYS A 873 -13.21 -15.83 27.85
C LYS A 873 -13.61 -14.48 28.41
N TRP A 874 -14.66 -14.44 29.23
CA TRP A 874 -15.17 -13.21 29.85
C TRP A 874 -14.81 -13.14 31.33
N ARG A 875 -14.67 -11.93 31.87
CA ARG A 875 -14.37 -11.65 33.29
C ARG A 875 -15.57 -11.86 34.21
N ALA A 876 -16.75 -12.04 33.63
CA ALA A 876 -18.01 -12.41 34.27
C ALA A 876 -18.74 -13.42 33.35
N SER A 877 -19.94 -13.87 33.72
CA SER A 877 -20.78 -14.66 32.81
C SER A 877 -21.03 -13.87 31.51
N PRO A 878 -20.97 -14.53 30.32
CA PRO A 878 -21.08 -13.82 29.05
C PRO A 878 -22.40 -13.05 28.97
N PRO A 879 -22.38 -11.78 28.50
CA PRO A 879 -23.59 -10.98 28.39
C PRO A 879 -24.57 -11.62 27.41
N LEU A 880 -25.87 -11.36 27.60
CA LEU A 880 -26.88 -11.64 26.58
C LEU A 880 -26.71 -10.63 25.44
N LEU A 881 -25.77 -10.92 24.54
CA LEU A 881 -25.42 -10.09 23.39
C LEU A 881 -26.65 -9.92 22.49
N ALA A 882 -27.10 -8.68 22.35
CA ALA A 882 -28.35 -8.33 21.69
C ALA A 882 -28.20 -8.10 20.17
N GLU A 883 -27.26 -8.80 19.53
CA GLU A 883 -27.04 -8.73 18.07
C GLU A 883 -26.65 -10.10 17.50
N SER A 884 -27.21 -10.43 16.33
CA SER A 884 -27.46 -11.81 15.90
C SER A 884 -26.32 -12.46 15.11
N VAL A 885 -25.08 -12.34 15.59
CA VAL A 885 -23.87 -12.75 14.83
C VAL A 885 -23.01 -13.80 15.55
N LEU A 886 -23.09 -13.90 16.87
CA LEU A 886 -22.20 -14.75 17.69
C LEU A 886 -22.96 -15.92 18.32
N THR A 887 -22.47 -17.14 18.10
CA THR A 887 -23.06 -18.36 18.69
C THR A 887 -22.07 -19.05 19.62
N LEU A 888 -22.48 -19.27 20.88
CA LEU A 888 -21.71 -20.00 21.90
C LEU A 888 -21.94 -21.50 21.77
N GLU A 889 -20.89 -22.29 21.48
CA GLU A 889 -21.03 -23.74 21.25
C GLU A 889 -20.70 -24.61 22.46
N CYS A 890 -19.58 -24.35 23.15
CA CYS A 890 -19.07 -25.19 24.24
C CYS A 890 -18.28 -24.35 25.25
N GLU A 891 -18.50 -24.60 26.54
CA GLU A 891 -17.72 -24.02 27.65
C GLU A 891 -16.62 -25.00 28.10
N SER A 892 -15.40 -24.50 28.27
CA SER A 892 -14.25 -25.22 28.83
C SER A 892 -14.38 -25.34 30.35
N THR A 893 -13.64 -26.28 30.97
CA THR A 893 -13.60 -26.42 32.43
C THR A 893 -12.98 -25.23 33.18
N ASP A 894 -12.40 -24.24 32.47
CA ASP A 894 -11.91 -22.99 33.04
C ASP A 894 -12.79 -21.75 32.70
N GLY A 895 -13.88 -21.92 31.94
CA GLY A 895 -14.85 -20.86 31.62
C GLY A 895 -14.58 -20.07 30.33
N ALA A 896 -13.70 -20.55 29.44
CA ALA A 896 -13.58 -20.05 28.08
C ALA A 896 -14.61 -20.74 27.17
N TRP A 897 -15.12 -20.05 26.16
CA TRP A 897 -16.10 -20.61 25.21
C TRP A 897 -15.56 -20.61 23.79
N LEU A 898 -15.94 -21.65 23.04
CA LEU A 898 -15.85 -21.63 21.57
C LEU A 898 -17.00 -20.79 21.01
N VAL A 899 -16.66 -19.80 20.19
CA VAL A 899 -17.58 -18.84 19.57
C VAL A 899 -17.51 -18.97 18.06
N GLN A 900 -18.65 -19.23 17.43
CA GLN A 900 -18.78 -19.16 15.98
C GLN A 900 -18.94 -17.70 15.54
N VAL A 901 -18.18 -17.31 14.51
CA VAL A 901 -18.16 -15.99 13.88
C VAL A 901 -18.27 -16.12 12.34
N PRO A 902 -18.65 -15.05 11.61
CA PRO A 902 -18.57 -15.06 10.15
C PRO A 902 -17.14 -15.29 9.66
N ALA A 903 -16.95 -16.29 8.81
CA ALA A 903 -15.65 -16.59 8.23
C ALA A 903 -15.13 -15.40 7.40
N GLY A 904 -13.85 -15.07 7.55
CA GLY A 904 -13.23 -13.87 6.97
C GLY A 904 -13.33 -12.60 7.83
N ARG A 905 -14.03 -12.63 8.98
CA ARG A 905 -14.09 -11.50 9.95
C ARG A 905 -13.48 -11.85 11.32
N GLU A 906 -12.78 -12.97 11.43
CA GLU A 906 -12.15 -13.46 12.67
C GLU A 906 -11.18 -12.42 13.24
N TRP A 907 -10.33 -11.82 12.39
CA TRP A 907 -9.33 -10.83 12.82
C TRP A 907 -9.95 -9.51 13.30
N GLU A 908 -10.99 -9.03 12.62
CA GLU A 908 -11.70 -7.81 12.98
C GLU A 908 -12.40 -7.97 14.35
N LEU A 909 -13.13 -9.08 14.52
CA LEU A 909 -13.82 -9.41 15.76
C LEU A 909 -12.85 -9.76 16.90
N LEU A 910 -11.68 -10.36 16.59
CA LEU A 910 -10.62 -10.62 17.57
C LEU A 910 -9.95 -9.34 18.08
N GLN A 911 -9.87 -8.28 17.27
CA GLN A 911 -9.43 -6.96 17.74
C GLN A 911 -10.52 -6.32 18.61
N GLN A 912 -11.77 -6.24 18.12
CA GLN A 912 -12.89 -5.66 18.87
C GLN A 912 -13.10 -6.34 20.24
N LEU A 913 -12.98 -7.67 20.31
CA LEU A 913 -13.08 -8.44 21.57
C LEU A 913 -11.82 -8.38 22.43
N ARG A 914 -10.68 -7.92 21.92
CA ARG A 914 -9.45 -7.72 22.72
C ARG A 914 -9.51 -6.43 23.54
N ASP A 915 -10.19 -5.42 23.00
CA ASP A 915 -10.30 -4.08 23.60
C ASP A 915 -11.55 -3.93 24.49
N ASP A 916 -12.47 -4.91 24.49
CA ASP A 916 -13.62 -5.00 25.40
C ASP A 916 -13.20 -5.35 26.84
N GLU A 917 -13.43 -4.44 27.80
CA GLU A 917 -13.16 -4.65 29.22
C GLU A 917 -13.84 -5.90 29.81
N ALA A 918 -14.95 -6.37 29.23
CA ALA A 918 -15.65 -7.57 29.67
C ALA A 918 -14.88 -8.87 29.33
N VAL A 919 -13.90 -8.84 28.42
CA VAL A 919 -13.14 -10.00 27.95
C VAL A 919 -11.85 -10.18 28.78
N GLU A 920 -11.60 -11.40 29.25
CA GLU A 920 -10.35 -11.82 29.90
C GLU A 920 -9.27 -12.14 28.86
N TYR A 921 -9.62 -12.86 27.78
CA TYR A 921 -8.79 -13.03 26.59
C TYR A 921 -9.61 -13.49 25.36
N VAL A 922 -9.06 -13.28 24.16
CA VAL A 922 -9.58 -13.81 22.88
C VAL A 922 -8.41 -14.27 21.98
N GLN A 923 -8.60 -15.39 21.27
CA GLN A 923 -7.64 -15.96 20.32
C GLN A 923 -8.35 -16.73 19.17
N LEU A 924 -7.61 -17.01 18.09
CA LEU A 924 -8.05 -17.93 17.02
C LEU A 924 -8.00 -19.40 17.48
N ASP A 925 -8.80 -20.26 16.85
CA ASP A 925 -8.81 -21.72 17.07
C ASP A 925 -7.74 -22.40 16.18
N TYR A 926 -6.51 -22.56 16.69
CA TYR A 926 -5.35 -23.03 15.92
C TYR A 926 -5.25 -24.54 15.74
N LEU A 927 -4.86 -24.99 14.53
CA LEU A 927 -4.79 -26.40 14.16
C LEU A 927 -3.37 -26.96 14.37
N LEU A 928 -3.09 -27.43 15.59
CA LEU A 928 -1.76 -27.89 16.01
C LEU A 928 -1.41 -29.30 15.49
N HIS A 929 -0.41 -29.37 14.60
CA HIS A 929 0.36 -30.59 14.33
C HIS A 929 1.52 -30.70 15.34
N ALA A 930 1.87 -31.92 15.75
CA ALA A 930 2.90 -32.17 16.76
C ALA A 930 4.09 -33.01 16.20
N GLN A 931 5.33 -32.65 16.58
CA GLN A 931 6.60 -33.32 16.23
C GLN A 931 7.46 -33.62 17.47
#